data_AF-A0A507ZZ99-F1
#
_entry.id   AF-A0A507ZZ99-F1
#
_cell.length_a   1.000
_cell.length_b   1.000
_cell.length_c   1.000
_cell.angle_alpha   90.00
_cell.angle_beta   90.00
_cell.angle_gamma   90.00
#
_symmetry.space_group_name_H-M   'P 1'
#
loop_
_entity.id
_entity.type
_entity.pdbx_description
1 polymer ?
#
loop_
_entity_poly.entity_id
_entity_poly.type
_entity_poly.pdbx_seq_one_letter_code
_entity_poly.pdbx_strand_id
1 'polypeptide(L)'
;GIALGQRYAAGLVFLPHDDAAAATAREAFATALREVRLAVAGWRTVPVDTSVCGELAKRSLPRIEQLFVVPAVDIDGERPDPSAFLHALYLARRRCEQRLRALGPAFDDVYPVTLSASTIGYKGMVMPEHLATFYPDLQRPELASSAVVFHQRFSTNTTPRWPLAQPFRMLAHNGEINTIAGNRAWAQARAHVWRTPTLDPREFDPVINMRGSDSQSLDEMLELLEAGGMDLLKAMRILVPPATQSLEYKDADLAAFYEYYALNTEPWDGPAGIVTCDARYAACSLDRNGLRPARWALSRDRHFMIASEAGVWDLAAADVEAKGKLGPGEMIAADLHAGELLDTEAIDRINRGRAPYKRWLKQGMTYLQNELIDPSTAAEPFDAATLARFQKLFQLSREEREQVLRPLAETEQEATGSMGDDVPVAAISQQVRPLYDGFRQAFAQVTNPPIDPLREDCVMSLATQLGREGNIFVDGPDNVAHVLLNSPVMSQRKIRQLVSMAPYDTAHRHVRLDYDPDEGLEAALWRICAESEAAARAGRTMLILSDRYPEQGRLMAHALLATGAVHQHLVRSGLRCEVNLIVETGTARDPHHFACLIGFGATAVYPYLAYQTLHDLAERGILKTPDGEIAQVGRSYRRGIKKGLLKIISKMGISTIGSYRGAQLFEIIGLDHEVVAMCFDGAPARIGGAGFASLQADAAQLAAHAWDDSALPQIGGLLKFRPGGEYHQYNPDVVMDLQRAVNSGDRADWQRYADTVNRRPSAALRDLLALRPQGAEPLPLDQVEPVASLVRRFDTAAISLGALSPEAHEALAIAMNRLGGRSNSGEGGEDPVRYGTDKASKIKQIASGRFGVTPQYLVNAEVLQIKVAQGAKPGEGGQLPGHKVNELIARLRHATPGIGLISPPPHHDIYSIEDLAQLIFDLKQVNPDALVSVKLVSHAGVGTIAAGVAKAGADLITISGHDGGTGASPLSSIRYAGTPWEIGLSEARQALVANKLRDRVILQTDGGLKTGLDVVKAALLGAESFGFGTAPMIALGCKYLRICHLNNCATGVATQDERLRSAHFTGLPEKVENFFRLLSEEVRGYLAQLGARSLGEIVGRVDLLEQIDREGAHGRRVDLAP
;
A
#
# COMPACT_ATOMS: atom_id res chain seq x y z
N GLY A 1 4.08 27.61 46.50
CA GLY A 1 4.04 27.64 45.01
C GLY A 1 5.39 27.22 44.48
N ILE A 2 5.49 26.91 43.19
CA ILE A 2 6.76 26.60 42.51
C ILE A 2 7.48 27.93 42.21
N ALA A 3 8.74 28.07 42.61
CA ALA A 3 9.53 29.27 42.33
C ALA A 3 9.99 29.25 40.87
N LEU A 4 9.57 30.24 40.08
CA LEU A 4 9.93 30.37 38.66
C LEU A 4 10.83 31.59 38.46
N GLY A 5 11.78 31.47 37.53
CA GLY A 5 12.62 32.59 37.07
C GLY A 5 11.94 33.42 35.98
N GLN A 6 12.63 34.46 35.48
CA GLN A 6 12.14 35.27 34.35
C GLN A 6 11.95 34.45 33.07
N ARG A 7 12.70 33.35 32.93
CA ARG A 7 12.54 32.35 31.87
C ARG A 7 12.28 31.00 32.51
N TYR A 8 11.22 30.36 32.09
CA TYR A 8 10.87 29.00 32.49
C TYR A 8 10.20 28.29 31.33
N ALA A 9 10.20 26.97 31.39
CA ALA A 9 9.39 26.11 30.53
C ALA A 9 8.42 25.32 31.39
N ALA A 10 7.29 24.96 30.79
CA ALA A 10 6.31 24.07 31.37
C ALA A 10 6.05 22.91 30.40
N GLY A 11 5.76 21.74 30.96
CA GLY A 11 5.45 20.56 30.16
C GLY A 11 4.41 19.69 30.82
N LEU A 12 3.40 19.28 30.07
CA LEU A 12 2.45 18.26 30.52
C LEU A 12 3.07 16.88 30.24
N VAL A 13 3.16 16.03 31.26
CA VAL A 13 3.81 14.72 31.18
C VAL A 13 2.85 13.64 31.66
N PHE A 14 2.71 12.60 30.85
CA PHE A 14 2.07 11.35 31.24
C PHE A 14 3.10 10.46 31.92
N LEU A 15 2.79 10.03 33.13
CA LEU A 15 3.63 9.19 33.97
C LEU A 15 2.92 7.85 34.27
N PRO A 16 3.67 6.80 34.63
CA PRO A 16 3.10 5.55 35.12
C PRO A 16 2.25 5.79 36.38
N HIS A 17 1.24 4.95 36.58
CA HIS A 17 0.41 5.05 37.78
C HIS A 17 1.16 4.59 39.04
N ASP A 18 2.06 3.61 38.90
CA ASP A 18 2.93 3.11 39.96
C ASP A 18 3.90 4.18 40.47
N ASP A 19 3.96 4.35 41.80
CA ASP A 19 4.73 5.44 42.43
C ASP A 19 6.24 5.31 42.22
N ALA A 20 6.79 4.08 42.22
CA ALA A 20 8.22 3.83 42.06
C ALA A 20 8.66 4.05 40.60
N ALA A 21 7.87 3.58 39.64
CA ALA A 21 8.08 3.87 38.23
C ALA A 21 7.92 5.38 37.94
N ALA A 22 6.93 6.05 38.52
CA ALA A 22 6.77 7.50 38.38
C ALA A 22 7.97 8.26 38.98
N ALA A 23 8.48 7.88 40.16
CA ALA A 23 9.68 8.48 40.74
C ALA A 23 10.91 8.29 39.85
N THR A 24 11.08 7.08 39.30
CA THR A 24 12.15 6.77 38.33
C THR A 24 12.06 7.66 37.10
N ALA A 25 10.84 7.86 36.57
CA ALA A 25 10.63 8.75 35.44
C ALA A 25 10.98 10.20 35.74
N ARG A 26 10.58 10.73 36.92
CA ARG A 26 10.95 12.10 37.33
C ARG A 26 12.47 12.26 37.48
N GLU A 27 13.17 11.26 37.99
CA GLU A 27 14.65 11.30 38.09
C GLU A 27 15.32 11.26 36.71
N ALA A 28 14.76 10.51 35.76
CA ALA A 28 15.25 10.51 34.38
C ALA A 28 15.13 11.91 33.74
N PHE A 29 14.00 12.61 33.95
CA PHE A 29 13.84 14.01 33.53
C PHE A 29 14.86 14.93 34.23
N ALA A 30 14.99 14.83 35.55
CA ALA A 30 15.92 15.65 36.32
C ALA A 30 17.38 15.44 35.89
N THR A 31 17.76 14.21 35.55
CA THR A 31 19.10 13.87 35.04
C THR A 31 19.32 14.47 33.66
N ALA A 32 18.42 14.22 32.71
CA ALA A 32 18.56 14.70 31.34
C ALA A 32 18.56 16.25 31.25
N LEU A 33 17.79 16.93 32.09
CA LEU A 33 17.78 18.39 32.19
C LEU A 33 19.12 18.94 32.72
N ARG A 34 19.71 18.30 33.75
CA ARG A 34 21.01 18.73 34.31
C ARG A 34 22.14 18.62 33.27
N GLU A 35 22.11 17.59 32.42
CA GLU A 35 23.09 17.40 31.34
C GLU A 35 23.13 18.57 30.33
N VAL A 36 22.05 19.34 30.22
CA VAL A 36 21.94 20.53 29.34
C VAL A 36 21.88 21.84 30.13
N ARG A 37 22.34 21.85 31.39
CA ARG A 37 22.35 23.03 32.29
C ARG A 37 20.96 23.60 32.59
N LEU A 38 19.95 22.74 32.66
CA LEU A 38 18.60 23.06 33.12
C LEU A 38 18.31 22.37 34.46
N ALA A 39 17.35 22.89 35.20
CA ALA A 39 16.94 22.36 36.50
C ALA A 39 15.42 22.24 36.60
N VAL A 40 14.96 21.21 37.31
CA VAL A 40 13.55 21.04 37.67
C VAL A 40 13.20 22.04 38.78
N ALA A 41 12.30 22.98 38.50
CA ALA A 41 11.77 23.90 39.50
C ALA A 41 10.70 23.23 40.38
N GLY A 42 9.92 22.31 39.80
CA GLY A 42 8.92 21.53 40.53
C GLY A 42 7.96 20.78 39.63
N TRP A 43 7.15 19.92 40.25
CA TRP A 43 6.06 19.19 39.60
C TRP A 43 4.72 19.61 40.20
N ARG A 44 3.69 19.73 39.37
CA ARG A 44 2.30 20.00 39.75
C ARG A 44 1.42 18.86 39.28
N THR A 45 0.70 18.21 40.18
CA THR A 45 -0.38 17.30 39.79
C THR A 45 -1.50 18.07 39.13
N VAL A 46 -1.90 17.65 37.92
CA VAL A 46 -2.95 18.33 37.16
C VAL A 46 -4.32 17.88 37.67
N PRO A 47 -5.24 18.81 38.00
CA PRO A 47 -6.60 18.43 38.35
C PRO A 47 -7.28 17.79 37.14
N VAL A 48 -7.88 16.61 37.34
CA VAL A 48 -8.64 15.91 36.30
C VAL A 48 -9.99 15.41 36.84
N ASP A 49 -11.03 15.46 35.99
CA ASP A 49 -12.32 14.83 36.28
C ASP A 49 -12.48 13.56 35.43
N THR A 50 -12.31 12.40 36.08
CA THR A 50 -12.39 11.11 35.39
C THR A 50 -13.82 10.64 35.12
N SER A 51 -14.85 11.34 35.60
CA SER A 51 -16.25 10.93 35.44
C SER A 51 -16.64 10.78 33.96
N VAL A 52 -16.10 11.66 33.10
CA VAL A 52 -16.33 11.72 31.65
C VAL A 52 -15.53 10.70 30.83
N CYS A 53 -14.60 9.97 31.44
CA CYS A 53 -13.83 8.95 30.72
C CYS A 53 -14.65 7.66 30.53
N GLY A 54 -14.65 7.14 29.29
CA GLY A 54 -15.15 5.78 29.01
C GLY A 54 -14.27 4.70 29.66
N GLU A 55 -14.78 3.46 29.73
CA GLU A 55 -14.10 2.36 30.43
C GLU A 55 -12.66 2.11 29.94
N LEU A 56 -12.45 2.08 28.61
CA LEU A 56 -11.13 1.90 28.03
C LEU A 56 -10.17 3.04 28.41
N ALA A 57 -10.64 4.29 28.31
CA ALA A 57 -9.85 5.47 28.64
C ALA A 57 -9.47 5.49 30.13
N LYS A 58 -10.40 5.12 31.03
CA LYS A 58 -10.15 4.98 32.47
C LYS A 58 -9.08 3.93 32.78
N ARG A 59 -9.16 2.76 32.11
CA ARG A 59 -8.21 1.66 32.33
C ARG A 59 -6.77 2.00 31.95
N SER A 60 -6.58 2.84 30.95
CA SER A 60 -5.26 3.26 30.47
C SER A 60 -4.87 4.68 30.88
N LEU A 61 -5.65 5.33 31.76
CA LEU A 61 -5.42 6.71 32.21
C LEU A 61 -4.04 6.83 32.87
N PRO A 62 -3.12 7.63 32.32
CA PRO A 62 -1.83 7.87 32.96
C PRO A 62 -2.00 8.79 34.18
N ARG A 63 -0.97 8.83 35.02
CA ARG A 63 -0.81 9.93 35.97
C ARG A 63 -0.39 11.17 35.19
N ILE A 64 -1.13 12.27 35.36
CA ILE A 64 -0.90 13.50 34.59
C ILE A 64 -0.31 14.58 35.50
N GLU A 65 0.93 14.98 35.20
CA GLU A 65 1.64 16.01 35.96
C GLU A 65 2.26 17.06 35.04
N GLN A 66 2.37 18.29 35.54
CA GLN A 66 3.07 19.38 34.91
C GLN A 66 4.47 19.54 35.50
N LEU A 67 5.47 19.47 34.64
CA LEU A 67 6.87 19.73 34.95
C LEU A 67 7.21 21.20 34.68
N PHE A 68 7.83 21.88 35.64
CA PHE A 68 8.38 23.23 35.47
C PHE A 68 9.91 23.18 35.45
N VAL A 69 10.51 23.84 34.46
CA VAL A 69 11.95 23.83 34.20
C VAL A 69 12.49 25.24 34.13
N VAL A 70 13.66 25.47 34.72
CA VAL A 70 14.39 26.75 34.71
C VAL A 70 15.85 26.53 34.31
N PRO A 71 16.55 27.55 33.78
CA PRO A 71 18.01 27.49 33.62
C PRO A 71 18.72 27.25 34.96
N ALA A 72 19.77 26.41 34.99
CA ALA A 72 20.45 26.02 36.23
C ALA A 72 21.31 27.14 36.84
N VAL A 73 21.80 28.09 36.02
CA VAL A 73 22.59 29.23 36.47
C VAL A 73 22.30 30.43 35.56
N ASP A 74 21.70 31.51 36.09
CA ASP A 74 21.77 32.85 35.47
C ASP A 74 23.21 33.35 35.69
N ILE A 75 24.17 32.88 34.88
CA ILE A 75 25.57 33.35 34.97
C ILE A 75 25.58 34.78 34.40
N ASP A 76 25.86 35.75 35.28
CA ASP A 76 26.27 37.12 34.97
C ASP A 76 25.30 38.00 34.16
N GLY A 77 23.98 37.77 34.29
CA GLY A 77 22.99 38.67 33.68
C GLY A 77 22.96 38.63 32.15
N GLU A 78 23.64 37.65 31.52
CA GLU A 78 23.48 37.36 30.10
C GLU A 78 22.27 36.44 29.91
N ARG A 79 21.24 36.98 29.25
CA ARG A 79 20.03 36.24 28.89
C ARG A 79 20.41 35.05 27.99
N PRO A 80 20.11 33.79 28.34
CA PRO A 80 20.27 32.68 27.40
C PRO A 80 19.43 32.97 26.16
N ASP A 81 19.99 32.76 24.97
CA ASP A 81 19.27 32.92 23.71
C ASP A 81 17.99 32.04 23.71
N PRO A 82 16.78 32.58 23.41
CA PRO A 82 15.55 31.78 23.33
C PRO A 82 15.69 30.50 22.50
N SER A 83 16.41 30.55 21.37
CA SER A 83 16.64 29.38 20.52
C SER A 83 17.50 28.32 21.22
N ALA A 84 18.58 28.74 21.89
CA ALA A 84 19.41 27.84 22.69
C ALA A 84 18.63 27.18 23.84
N PHE A 85 17.69 27.88 24.46
CA PHE A 85 16.85 27.31 25.52
C PHE A 85 15.88 26.24 24.99
N LEU A 86 15.19 26.50 23.88
CA LEU A 86 14.31 25.53 23.22
C LEU A 86 15.10 24.28 22.76
N HIS A 87 16.28 24.49 22.19
CA HIS A 87 17.15 23.39 21.78
C HIS A 87 17.60 22.53 22.97
N ALA A 88 17.98 23.14 24.09
CA ALA A 88 18.32 22.40 25.31
C ALA A 88 17.15 21.55 25.83
N LEU A 89 15.92 22.08 25.80
CA LEU A 89 14.72 21.34 26.18
C LEU A 89 14.46 20.14 25.25
N TYR A 90 14.63 20.31 23.94
CA TYR A 90 14.54 19.23 22.96
C TYR A 90 15.53 18.10 23.28
N LEU A 91 16.81 18.43 23.47
CA LEU A 91 17.86 17.45 23.79
C LEU A 91 17.58 16.72 25.10
N ALA A 92 17.22 17.45 26.17
CA ALA A 92 16.88 16.85 27.46
C ALA A 92 15.69 15.88 27.35
N ARG A 93 14.66 16.27 26.60
CA ARG A 93 13.48 15.42 26.37
C ARG A 93 13.87 14.14 25.64
N ARG A 94 14.61 14.23 24.53
CA ARG A 94 15.03 13.07 23.75
C ARG A 94 15.93 12.11 24.53
N ARG A 95 16.88 12.65 25.31
CA ARG A 95 17.72 11.86 26.23
C ARG A 95 16.90 11.16 27.32
N CYS A 96 15.89 11.85 27.86
CA CYS A 96 14.97 11.26 28.82
C CYS A 96 14.18 10.10 28.19
N GLU A 97 13.54 10.31 27.04
CA GLU A 97 12.77 9.29 26.31
C GLU A 97 13.63 8.04 26.01
N GLN A 98 14.87 8.23 25.55
CA GLN A 98 15.80 7.13 25.28
C GLN A 98 16.21 6.38 26.55
N ARG A 99 16.53 7.11 27.63
CA ARG A 99 16.89 6.52 28.93
C ARG A 99 15.72 5.70 29.48
N LEU A 100 14.50 6.21 29.38
CA LEU A 100 13.28 5.53 29.83
C LEU A 100 12.98 4.28 29.01
N ARG A 101 13.11 4.35 27.68
CA ARG A 101 12.95 3.18 26.80
C ARG A 101 13.92 2.05 27.18
N ALA A 102 15.15 2.40 27.54
CA ALA A 102 16.15 1.42 27.97
C ALA A 102 15.82 0.73 29.31
N LEU A 103 14.94 1.31 30.14
CA LEU A 103 14.47 0.70 31.39
C LEU A 103 13.35 -0.33 31.17
N GLY A 104 12.81 -0.43 29.95
CA GLY A 104 11.88 -1.47 29.54
C GLY A 104 10.41 -1.02 29.43
N PRO A 105 9.50 -1.95 29.09
CA PRO A 105 8.15 -1.65 28.63
C PRO A 105 7.25 -0.88 29.60
N ALA A 106 7.56 -0.94 30.91
CA ALA A 106 6.82 -0.19 31.93
C ALA A 106 6.87 1.34 31.71
N PHE A 107 7.83 1.81 30.90
CA PHE A 107 8.02 3.22 30.60
C PHE A 107 7.59 3.61 29.17
N ASP A 108 7.06 2.69 28.37
CA ASP A 108 6.67 2.94 26.97
C ASP A 108 5.55 3.99 26.83
N ASP A 109 4.75 4.18 27.89
CA ASP A 109 3.69 5.18 27.97
C ASP A 109 4.11 6.46 28.72
N VAL A 110 5.36 6.57 29.20
CA VAL A 110 5.87 7.84 29.73
C VAL A 110 6.04 8.80 28.56
N TYR A 111 5.24 9.84 28.54
CA TYR A 111 5.09 10.67 27.36
C TYR A 111 5.05 12.16 27.72
N PRO A 112 6.09 12.94 27.37
CA PRO A 112 6.02 14.39 27.43
C PRO A 112 5.12 14.89 26.30
N VAL A 113 3.89 15.30 26.67
CA VAL A 113 2.91 15.89 25.75
C VAL A 113 3.44 17.19 25.19
N THR A 114 4.00 18.03 26.07
CA THR A 114 4.78 19.21 25.70
C THR A 114 5.92 19.38 26.70
N LEU A 115 6.96 20.10 26.30
CA LEU A 115 7.97 20.66 27.19
C LEU A 115 8.56 21.89 26.50
N SER A 116 7.98 23.06 26.76
CA SER A 116 8.24 24.26 25.98
C SER A 116 8.13 25.52 26.85
N ALA A 117 8.80 26.59 26.40
CA ALA A 117 8.69 27.92 27.00
C ALA A 117 7.53 28.75 26.41
N SER A 118 6.98 28.32 25.28
CA SER A 118 6.01 29.10 24.49
C SER A 118 4.68 28.38 24.23
N THR A 119 4.63 27.07 24.45
CA THR A 119 3.46 26.23 24.17
C THR A 119 3.14 25.28 25.31
N ILE A 120 1.85 25.00 25.54
CA ILE A 120 1.38 24.00 26.49
C ILE A 120 0.22 23.22 25.86
N GLY A 121 0.28 21.89 25.92
CA GLY A 121 -0.71 21.02 25.28
C GLY A 121 -1.55 20.28 26.31
N TYR A 122 -2.86 20.23 26.09
CA TYR A 122 -3.80 19.39 26.83
C TYR A 122 -4.48 18.43 25.86
N LYS A 123 -4.30 17.12 26.09
CA LYS A 123 -4.91 16.07 25.26
C LYS A 123 -5.34 14.88 26.11
N GLY A 124 -6.26 14.07 25.59
CA GLY A 124 -6.75 12.90 26.29
C GLY A 124 -7.70 12.05 25.45
N MET A 125 -8.03 10.86 25.96
CA MET A 125 -8.97 9.94 25.32
C MET A 125 -10.42 10.23 25.76
N VAL A 126 -10.92 11.42 25.42
CA VAL A 126 -12.28 11.88 25.71
C VAL A 126 -12.91 12.51 24.46
N MET A 127 -14.24 12.60 24.42
CA MET A 127 -14.93 13.34 23.38
C MET A 127 -14.60 14.84 23.47
N PRO A 128 -14.52 15.58 22.35
CA PRO A 128 -14.12 16.99 22.36
C PRO A 128 -14.93 17.86 23.34
N GLU A 129 -16.25 17.67 23.38
CA GLU A 129 -17.17 18.37 24.29
C GLU A 129 -16.88 18.14 25.79
N HIS A 130 -16.15 17.09 26.14
CA HIS A 130 -15.79 16.75 27.52
C HIS A 130 -14.35 17.13 27.88
N LEU A 131 -13.54 17.65 26.94
CA LEU A 131 -12.14 17.95 27.20
C LEU A 131 -11.95 19.02 28.30
N ALA A 132 -12.75 20.08 28.27
CA ALA A 132 -12.73 21.12 29.30
C ALA A 132 -13.30 20.65 30.64
N THR A 133 -14.12 19.60 30.65
CA THR A 133 -14.58 18.97 31.90
C THR A 133 -13.48 18.09 32.47
N PHE A 134 -12.83 17.28 31.64
CA PHE A 134 -11.71 16.44 32.03
C PHE A 134 -10.52 17.23 32.57
N TYR A 135 -10.19 18.37 31.95
CA TYR A 135 -9.17 19.32 32.44
C TYR A 135 -9.80 20.64 32.89
N PRO A 136 -10.17 20.78 34.18
CA PRO A 136 -10.73 22.03 34.72
C PRO A 136 -9.85 23.27 34.52
N ASP A 137 -8.54 23.09 34.33
CA ASP A 137 -7.61 24.19 34.02
C ASP A 137 -8.01 24.93 32.73
N LEU A 138 -8.63 24.26 31.75
CA LEU A 138 -9.11 24.87 30.50
C LEU A 138 -10.30 25.82 30.69
N GLN A 139 -10.97 25.76 31.84
CA GLN A 139 -12.10 26.64 32.15
C GLN A 139 -11.65 27.95 32.82
N ARG A 140 -10.35 28.09 33.09
CA ARG A 140 -9.81 29.24 33.81
C ARG A 140 -9.55 30.42 32.87
N PRO A 141 -10.06 31.62 33.17
CA PRO A 141 -9.87 32.79 32.31
C PRO A 141 -8.41 33.28 32.28
N GLU A 142 -7.59 32.90 33.25
CA GLU A 142 -6.16 33.25 33.25
C GLU A 142 -5.35 32.48 32.20
N LEU A 143 -5.88 31.38 31.66
CA LEU A 143 -5.24 30.60 30.60
C LEU A 143 -5.56 31.21 29.23
N ALA A 144 -4.98 32.38 28.94
CA ALA A 144 -5.11 33.07 27.67
C ALA A 144 -4.00 32.66 26.67
N SER A 145 -4.31 32.67 25.38
CA SER A 145 -3.35 32.37 24.30
C SER A 145 -3.61 33.22 23.06
N SER A 146 -2.56 33.52 22.30
CA SER A 146 -2.65 34.17 20.99
C SER A 146 -2.97 33.20 19.85
N ALA A 147 -2.72 31.90 20.04
CA ALA A 147 -3.00 30.85 19.08
C ALA A 147 -3.49 29.58 19.77
N VAL A 148 -4.42 28.86 19.14
CA VAL A 148 -4.97 27.60 19.66
C VAL A 148 -5.04 26.59 18.51
N VAL A 149 -4.43 25.42 18.74
CA VAL A 149 -4.53 24.26 17.83
C VAL A 149 -5.38 23.20 18.51
N PHE A 150 -6.36 22.68 17.78
CA PHE A 150 -7.24 21.61 18.26
C PHE A 150 -7.27 20.46 17.26
N HIS A 151 -7.62 19.27 17.73
CA HIS A 151 -7.72 18.09 16.89
C HIS A 151 -8.66 17.05 17.49
N GLN A 152 -9.45 16.40 16.65
CA GLN A 152 -10.20 15.19 17.01
C GLN A 152 -9.77 14.05 16.08
N ARG A 153 -9.41 12.90 16.66
CA ARG A 153 -8.88 11.77 15.90
C ARG A 153 -9.93 10.67 15.71
N PHE A 154 -10.06 10.18 14.48
CA PHE A 154 -10.68 8.87 14.20
C PHE A 154 -9.57 7.81 14.11
N SER A 155 -9.57 6.81 15.00
CA SER A 155 -8.52 5.78 14.99
C SER A 155 -8.90 4.61 14.09
N THR A 156 -8.23 4.52 12.94
CA THR A 156 -8.28 3.42 11.97
C THR A 156 -7.19 2.40 12.22
N ASN A 157 -5.96 2.87 12.45
CA ASN A 157 -4.74 2.05 12.29
C ASN A 157 -4.05 1.63 13.59
N THR A 158 -4.52 2.13 14.73
CA THR A 158 -3.86 1.94 16.03
C THR A 158 -4.85 1.56 17.12
N THR A 159 -4.39 0.81 18.12
CA THR A 159 -5.12 0.66 19.38
C THR A 159 -5.19 2.00 20.10
N PRO A 160 -6.36 2.42 20.65
CA PRO A 160 -6.47 3.70 21.35
C PRO A 160 -5.51 3.79 22.55
N ARG A 161 -4.59 4.75 22.52
CA ARG A 161 -3.62 5.05 23.58
C ARG A 161 -3.57 6.56 23.85
N TRP A 162 -3.37 6.95 25.10
CA TRP A 162 -3.31 8.35 25.51
C TRP A 162 -2.21 9.15 24.79
N PRO A 163 -0.96 8.65 24.64
CA PRO A 163 0.08 9.35 23.88
C PRO A 163 -0.28 9.65 22.42
N LEU A 164 -1.15 8.84 21.81
CA LEU A 164 -1.54 8.96 20.39
C LEU A 164 -2.71 9.91 20.15
N ALA A 165 -3.30 10.49 21.20
CA ALA A 165 -4.18 11.66 21.03
C ALA A 165 -3.36 12.83 20.46
N GLN A 166 -4.02 13.74 19.76
CA GLN A 166 -3.41 14.93 19.17
C GLN A 166 -4.05 16.19 19.76
N PRO A 167 -3.40 17.38 19.70
CA PRO A 167 -2.14 17.69 19.01
C PRO A 167 -0.89 16.97 19.54
N PHE A 168 0.12 16.84 18.68
CA PHE A 168 1.49 16.53 19.08
C PHE A 168 2.21 17.82 19.51
N ARG A 169 3.56 17.85 19.51
CA ARG A 169 4.32 18.95 20.11
C ARG A 169 4.28 20.19 19.25
N MET A 170 4.41 20.00 17.94
CA MET A 170 4.41 21.06 16.94
C MET A 170 3.22 20.98 16.00
N LEU A 171 2.62 19.80 15.82
CA LEU A 171 1.59 19.62 14.79
C LEU A 171 0.34 18.85 15.24
N ALA A 172 -0.74 19.13 14.53
CA ALA A 172 -1.94 18.32 14.42
C ALA A 172 -2.15 17.94 12.95
N HIS A 173 -2.41 16.67 12.70
CA HIS A 173 -2.50 16.09 11.37
C HIS A 173 -3.83 15.34 11.22
N ASN A 174 -4.67 15.85 10.32
CA ASN A 174 -5.82 15.12 9.78
C ASN A 174 -5.42 14.51 8.45
N GLY A 175 -5.33 13.18 8.39
CA GLY A 175 -4.83 12.47 7.21
C GLY A 175 -4.06 11.20 7.57
N GLU A 176 -3.31 10.68 6.59
CA GLU A 176 -2.45 9.50 6.71
C GLU A 176 -1.21 9.68 5.83
N ILE A 177 -0.01 9.47 6.37
CA ILE A 177 1.24 9.48 5.60
C ILE A 177 1.49 8.09 5.02
N ASN A 178 1.23 7.92 3.72
CA ASN A 178 1.31 6.63 3.03
C ASN A 178 2.74 6.21 2.66
N THR A 179 3.72 7.10 2.80
CA THR A 179 5.16 6.83 2.60
C THR A 179 5.91 6.53 3.90
N ILE A 180 5.21 6.41 5.03
CA ILE A 180 5.80 6.40 6.37
C ILE A 180 6.88 5.33 6.57
N ALA A 181 6.72 4.13 6.00
CA ALA A 181 7.70 3.06 6.11
C ALA A 181 9.06 3.46 5.51
N GLY A 182 9.04 4.01 4.29
CA GLY A 182 10.23 4.55 3.63
C GLY A 182 10.81 5.74 4.38
N ASN A 183 9.97 6.69 4.80
CA ASN A 183 10.44 7.87 5.53
C ASN A 183 11.16 7.54 6.83
N ARG A 184 10.62 6.58 7.59
CA ARG A 184 11.25 6.06 8.82
C ARG A 184 12.61 5.42 8.55
N ALA A 185 12.69 4.55 7.55
CA ALA A 185 13.95 3.90 7.18
C ALA A 185 15.01 4.90 6.73
N TRP A 186 14.63 5.88 5.91
CA TRP A 186 15.56 6.92 5.43
C TRP A 186 15.98 7.89 6.52
N ALA A 187 15.09 8.26 7.46
CA ALA A 187 15.46 9.08 8.62
C ALA A 187 16.56 8.40 9.45
N GLN A 188 16.45 7.08 9.67
CA GLN A 188 17.47 6.32 10.38
C GLN A 188 18.80 6.28 9.60
N ALA A 189 18.76 6.02 8.29
CA ALA A 189 19.95 6.00 7.45
C ALA A 189 20.68 7.36 7.43
N ARG A 190 19.92 8.46 7.34
CA ARG A 190 20.46 9.82 7.22
C ARG A 190 20.97 10.43 8.51
N ALA A 191 20.67 9.84 9.67
CA ALA A 191 21.31 10.24 10.92
C ALA A 191 22.84 10.17 10.85
N HIS A 192 23.40 9.32 9.98
CA HIS A 192 24.84 9.25 9.76
C HIS A 192 25.41 10.49 9.04
N VAL A 193 24.59 11.20 8.28
CA VAL A 193 24.98 12.35 7.44
C VAL A 193 24.57 13.69 8.07
N TRP A 194 23.36 13.77 8.61
CA TRP A 194 22.78 15.00 9.14
C TRP A 194 23.39 15.36 10.48
N ARG A 195 24.15 16.46 10.56
CA ARG A 195 24.77 16.92 11.81
C ARG A 195 24.91 18.44 11.85
N THR A 196 24.86 19.00 13.04
CA THR A 196 25.29 20.38 13.30
C THR A 196 26.30 20.38 14.45
N PRO A 197 26.98 21.50 14.74
CA PRO A 197 27.85 21.58 15.93
C PRO A 197 27.13 21.31 17.25
N THR A 198 25.80 21.41 17.28
CA THR A 198 24.98 21.33 18.48
C THR A 198 24.02 20.13 18.49
N LEU A 199 23.89 19.39 17.39
CA LEU A 199 23.00 18.24 17.25
C LEU A 199 23.65 17.12 16.41
N ASP A 200 23.76 15.93 16.99
CA ASP A 200 24.09 14.69 16.29
C ASP A 200 22.93 13.69 16.46
N PRO A 201 22.09 13.48 15.42
CA PRO A 201 20.94 12.60 15.50
C PRO A 201 21.29 11.15 15.87
N ARG A 202 22.54 10.70 15.66
CA ARG A 202 23.00 9.36 16.05
C ARG A 202 23.04 9.14 17.56
N GLU A 203 22.96 10.23 18.34
CA GLU A 203 22.78 10.12 19.78
C GLU A 203 21.49 9.37 20.12
N PHE A 204 20.48 9.42 19.25
CA PHE A 204 19.14 8.87 19.47
C PHE A 204 18.90 7.61 18.64
N ASP A 205 18.48 6.52 19.31
CA ASP A 205 18.10 5.28 18.66
C ASP A 205 16.73 4.75 19.15
N PRO A 206 15.73 4.63 18.24
CA PRO A 206 15.71 5.22 16.89
C PRO A 206 15.66 6.75 16.88
N VAL A 207 16.06 7.32 15.75
CA VAL A 207 16.10 8.78 15.49
C VAL A 207 14.70 9.39 15.55
N ILE A 208 13.72 8.69 15.00
CA ILE A 208 12.29 8.97 15.14
C ILE A 208 11.55 7.67 15.43
N ASN A 209 10.32 7.74 15.93
CA ASN A 209 9.57 6.55 16.29
C ASN A 209 9.28 5.66 15.07
N MET A 210 9.64 4.38 15.18
CA MET A 210 9.47 3.38 14.12
C MET A 210 8.14 2.61 14.18
N ARG A 211 7.40 2.66 15.31
CA ARG A 211 6.22 1.81 15.60
C ARG A 211 4.97 2.57 16.08
N GLY A 212 5.07 3.88 16.28
CA GLY A 212 3.94 4.77 16.65
C GLY A 212 3.04 5.13 15.46
N SER A 213 2.16 6.12 15.64
CA SER A 213 1.39 6.66 14.51
C SER A 213 2.32 7.38 13.53
N ASP A 214 1.92 7.41 12.27
CA ASP A 214 2.56 8.18 11.20
C ASP A 214 2.77 9.66 11.57
N SER A 215 1.74 10.26 12.13
CA SER A 215 1.66 11.66 12.56
C SER A 215 2.63 11.97 13.70
N GLN A 216 2.89 10.98 14.57
CA GLN A 216 3.90 11.12 15.63
C GLN A 216 5.30 11.16 15.02
N SER A 217 5.59 10.27 14.06
CA SER A 217 6.88 10.27 13.38
C SER A 217 7.10 11.56 12.57
N LEU A 218 6.04 12.12 11.97
CA LEU A 218 6.11 13.40 11.28
C LEU A 218 6.40 14.56 12.25
N ASP A 219 5.75 14.59 13.42
CA ASP A 219 6.02 15.58 14.48
C ASP A 219 7.47 15.49 14.97
N GLU A 220 7.95 14.28 15.25
CA GLU A 220 9.33 14.06 15.69
C GLU A 220 10.35 14.43 14.62
N MET A 221 10.04 14.20 13.34
CA MET A 221 10.87 14.63 12.22
C MET A 221 10.87 16.16 12.06
N LEU A 222 9.73 16.81 12.24
CA LEU A 222 9.63 18.28 12.20
C LEU A 222 10.45 18.91 13.35
N GLU A 223 10.33 18.38 14.56
CA GLU A 223 11.14 18.81 15.71
C GLU A 223 12.64 18.61 15.46
N LEU A 224 13.03 17.51 14.79
CA LEU A 224 14.42 17.26 14.41
C LEU A 224 14.93 18.31 13.41
N LEU A 225 14.12 18.69 12.42
CA LEU A 225 14.49 19.72 11.45
C LEU A 225 14.63 21.11 12.10
N GLU A 226 13.74 21.45 13.03
CA GLU A 226 13.82 22.70 13.77
C GLU A 226 15.04 22.74 14.71
N ALA A 227 15.30 21.66 15.45
CA ALA A 227 16.50 21.53 16.27
C ALA A 227 17.79 21.58 15.44
N GLY A 228 17.73 21.14 14.18
CA GLY A 228 18.79 21.29 13.18
C GLY A 228 18.97 22.70 12.63
N GLY A 229 18.12 23.66 13.01
CA GLY A 229 18.22 25.08 12.65
C GLY A 229 17.30 25.53 11.50
N MET A 230 16.32 24.72 11.09
CA MET A 230 15.33 25.12 10.08
C MET A 230 14.11 25.76 10.73
N ASP A 231 13.69 26.96 10.29
CA ASP A 231 12.39 27.48 10.73
C ASP A 231 11.22 26.65 10.16
N LEU A 232 10.07 26.74 10.83
CA LEU A 232 8.86 25.97 10.53
C LEU A 232 8.44 26.04 9.06
N LEU A 233 8.48 27.22 8.44
CA LEU A 233 8.06 27.41 7.05
C LEU A 233 8.98 26.65 6.08
N LYS A 234 10.29 26.68 6.32
CA LYS A 234 11.27 25.92 5.54
C LYS A 234 11.08 24.42 5.74
N ALA A 235 11.00 23.97 7.00
CA ALA A 235 10.90 22.55 7.34
C ALA A 235 9.64 21.91 6.75
N MET A 236 8.47 22.56 6.88
CA MET A 236 7.22 22.07 6.31
C MET A 236 7.26 21.97 4.78
N ARG A 237 7.91 22.94 4.11
CA ARG A 237 8.08 22.90 2.65
C ARG A 237 9.05 21.83 2.15
N ILE A 238 9.93 21.32 3.02
CA ILE A 238 10.83 20.21 2.72
C ILE A 238 10.12 18.86 2.94
N LEU A 239 9.38 18.73 4.04
CA LEU A 239 8.65 17.50 4.38
C LEU A 239 7.45 17.28 3.44
N VAL A 240 6.66 18.32 3.18
CA VAL A 240 5.43 18.28 2.39
C VAL A 240 5.52 19.31 1.23
N PRO A 241 6.40 19.08 0.24
CA PRO A 241 6.58 20.00 -0.88
C PRO A 241 5.40 19.91 -1.87
N PRO A 242 4.99 21.04 -2.48
CA PRO A 242 4.00 21.04 -3.55
C PRO A 242 4.49 20.22 -4.76
N ALA A 243 3.56 19.82 -5.62
CA ALA A 243 3.89 19.16 -6.87
C ALA A 243 4.58 20.14 -7.83
N THR A 244 5.91 20.06 -7.96
CA THR A 244 6.71 21.01 -8.74
C THR A 244 6.52 20.86 -10.25
N GLN A 245 6.19 19.66 -10.75
CA GLN A 245 5.96 19.42 -12.18
C GLN A 245 4.67 20.10 -12.69
N SER A 246 3.64 20.21 -11.85
CA SER A 246 2.44 21.00 -12.16
C SER A 246 2.64 22.53 -12.06
N LEU A 247 3.82 22.99 -11.61
CA LEU A 247 4.16 24.41 -11.51
C LEU A 247 4.78 24.96 -12.80
N GLU A 248 4.35 24.49 -13.99
CA GLU A 248 4.86 24.87 -15.33
C GLU A 248 4.98 26.40 -15.57
N TYR A 249 4.44 27.24 -14.69
CA TYR A 249 4.46 28.70 -14.76
C TYR A 249 5.08 29.43 -13.55
N LYS A 250 5.78 28.78 -12.61
CA LYS A 250 6.32 29.48 -11.42
C LYS A 250 7.85 29.52 -11.36
N ASP A 251 8.32 30.72 -11.03
CA ASP A 251 9.64 31.13 -10.58
C ASP A 251 10.74 30.04 -10.49
N ALA A 252 11.74 30.17 -11.35
CA ALA A 252 12.89 29.27 -11.42
C ALA A 252 13.75 29.22 -10.14
N ASP A 253 13.76 30.28 -9.32
CA ASP A 253 14.50 30.29 -8.05
C ASP A 253 13.75 29.50 -6.96
N LEU A 254 12.41 29.53 -6.98
CA LEU A 254 11.59 28.69 -6.11
C LEU A 254 11.65 27.21 -6.52
N ALA A 255 11.59 26.91 -7.83
CA ALA A 255 11.78 25.55 -8.32
C ALA A 255 13.15 24.98 -7.88
N ALA A 256 14.20 25.81 -7.94
CA ALA A 256 15.52 25.45 -7.47
C ALA A 256 15.60 25.18 -5.96
N PHE A 257 14.82 25.88 -5.13
CA PHE A 257 14.70 25.58 -3.69
C PHE A 257 14.19 24.15 -3.48
N TYR A 258 13.09 23.77 -4.14
CA TYR A 258 12.52 22.42 -3.99
C TYR A 258 13.45 21.35 -4.57
N GLU A 259 14.03 21.59 -5.76
CA GLU A 259 14.97 20.65 -6.38
C GLU A 259 16.20 20.41 -5.51
N TYR A 260 16.75 21.45 -4.86
CA TYR A 260 17.90 21.35 -3.97
C TYR A 260 17.66 20.38 -2.81
N TYR A 261 16.54 20.51 -2.09
CA TYR A 261 16.23 19.60 -0.98
C TYR A 261 15.82 18.21 -1.46
N ALA A 262 15.10 18.11 -2.59
CA ALA A 262 14.68 16.84 -3.17
C ALA A 262 15.86 15.88 -3.52
N LEU A 263 17.10 16.39 -3.64
CA LEU A 263 18.30 15.57 -3.81
C LEU A 263 18.62 14.69 -2.60
N ASN A 264 18.28 15.16 -1.39
CA ASN A 264 18.74 14.58 -0.12
C ASN A 264 17.59 14.25 0.84
N THR A 265 16.35 14.52 0.45
CA THR A 265 15.13 14.17 1.20
C THR A 265 14.03 13.76 0.24
N GLU A 266 13.27 12.75 0.61
CA GLU A 266 12.01 12.40 -0.03
C GLU A 266 10.80 13.05 0.66
N PRO A 267 9.72 13.35 -0.07
CA PRO A 267 8.46 13.81 0.52
C PRO A 267 7.84 12.80 1.49
N TRP A 268 7.17 13.34 2.50
CA TRP A 268 6.22 12.63 3.36
C TRP A 268 4.83 12.79 2.73
N ASP A 269 4.47 11.82 1.90
CA ASP A 269 3.29 11.86 1.02
C ASP A 269 2.07 11.18 1.65
N GLY A 270 0.89 11.46 1.10
CA GLY A 270 -0.41 10.99 1.58
C GLY A 270 -1.37 12.13 1.88
N PRO A 271 -2.67 11.85 2.09
CA PRO A 271 -3.62 12.89 2.46
C PRO A 271 -3.18 13.58 3.74
N ALA A 272 -3.03 14.90 3.71
CA ALA A 272 -2.59 15.63 4.88
C ALA A 272 -3.17 17.05 4.92
N GLY A 273 -3.99 17.30 5.94
CA GLY A 273 -4.29 18.64 6.46
C GLY A 273 -3.53 18.83 7.75
N ILE A 274 -2.44 19.60 7.71
CA ILE A 274 -1.52 19.75 8.84
C ILE A 274 -1.65 21.17 9.39
N VAL A 275 -1.98 21.28 10.67
CA VAL A 275 -1.90 22.52 11.43
C VAL A 275 -0.67 22.45 12.31
N THR A 276 0.20 23.44 12.22
CA THR A 276 1.44 23.53 13.00
C THR A 276 1.44 24.79 13.84
N CYS A 277 2.08 24.72 15.00
CA CYS A 277 2.31 25.88 15.84
C CYS A 277 3.65 25.73 16.54
N ASP A 278 4.56 26.66 16.29
CA ASP A 278 5.77 26.85 17.09
C ASP A 278 5.63 28.12 17.95
N ALA A 279 6.74 28.66 18.46
CA ALA A 279 6.74 29.88 19.26
C ALA A 279 6.43 31.17 18.47
N ARG A 280 6.58 31.14 17.13
CA ARG A 280 6.50 32.31 16.25
C ARG A 280 5.36 32.22 15.24
N TYR A 281 5.13 31.04 14.66
CA TYR A 281 4.21 30.79 13.57
C TYR A 281 3.10 29.84 13.99
N ALA A 282 1.87 30.19 13.65
CA ALA A 282 0.76 29.26 13.59
C ALA A 282 0.37 29.08 12.12
N ALA A 283 0.53 27.88 11.57
CA ALA A 283 0.43 27.63 10.15
C ALA A 283 -0.47 26.43 9.81
N CYS A 284 -0.99 26.43 8.59
CA CYS A 284 -1.69 25.29 8.02
C CYS A 284 -1.18 25.02 6.60
N SER A 285 -0.92 23.76 6.31
CA SER A 285 -0.44 23.29 5.01
C SER A 285 -1.25 22.09 4.55
N LEU A 286 -1.50 22.02 3.24
CA LEU A 286 -2.05 20.82 2.60
C LEU A 286 -0.98 20.02 1.88
N ASP A 287 -1.21 18.71 1.79
CA ASP A 287 -0.43 17.82 0.94
C ASP A 287 -0.47 18.28 -0.54
N ARG A 288 0.47 17.75 -1.33
CA ARG A 288 0.66 18.13 -2.74
C ARG A 288 -0.56 17.93 -3.63
N ASN A 289 -1.49 17.07 -3.25
CA ASN A 289 -2.71 16.73 -3.99
C ASN A 289 -3.95 17.39 -3.37
N GLY A 290 -3.83 18.00 -2.18
CA GLY A 290 -4.93 18.69 -1.50
C GLY A 290 -6.07 17.73 -1.12
N LEU A 291 -5.72 16.55 -0.61
CA LEU A 291 -6.68 15.45 -0.39
C LEU A 291 -7.51 15.62 0.89
N ARG A 292 -7.16 16.59 1.75
CA ARG A 292 -7.93 16.94 2.95
C ARG A 292 -8.42 18.39 2.88
N PRO A 293 -9.64 18.67 3.39
CA PRO A 293 -10.18 20.02 3.33
C PRO A 293 -9.53 20.93 4.38
N ALA A 294 -9.32 22.19 4.01
CA ALA A 294 -8.97 23.26 4.95
C ALA A 294 -9.67 24.55 4.52
N ARG A 295 -10.59 25.05 5.35
CA ARG A 295 -11.38 26.27 5.15
C ARG A 295 -10.99 27.30 6.19
N TRP A 296 -10.86 28.56 5.78
CA TRP A 296 -10.50 29.64 6.70
C TRP A 296 -11.43 30.85 6.60
N ALA A 297 -11.51 31.59 7.70
CA ALA A 297 -12.22 32.85 7.81
C ALA A 297 -11.37 33.86 8.62
N LEU A 298 -11.40 35.12 8.21
CA LEU A 298 -10.79 36.25 8.90
C LEU A 298 -11.89 37.20 9.35
N SER A 299 -11.94 37.52 10.65
CA SER A 299 -12.85 38.53 11.17
C SER A 299 -12.28 39.94 11.06
N ARG A 300 -13.15 40.96 11.11
CA ARG A 300 -12.76 42.38 11.14
C ARG A 300 -11.91 42.76 12.36
N ASP A 301 -12.06 42.02 13.45
CA ASP A 301 -11.23 42.16 14.66
C ASP A 301 -9.93 41.34 14.55
N ARG A 302 -9.55 40.94 13.33
CA ARG A 302 -8.32 40.21 12.99
C ARG A 302 -8.18 38.84 13.66
N HIS A 303 -9.29 38.18 13.99
CA HIS A 303 -9.26 36.78 14.37
C HIS A 303 -9.22 35.91 13.12
N PHE A 304 -8.17 35.11 12.99
CA PHE A 304 -8.01 34.14 11.91
C PHE A 304 -8.37 32.74 12.40
N MET A 305 -9.27 32.08 11.69
CA MET A 305 -9.66 30.70 11.98
C MET A 305 -9.48 29.84 10.74
N ILE A 306 -8.93 28.65 10.93
CA ILE A 306 -8.83 27.60 9.91
C ILE A 306 -9.24 26.26 10.52
N ALA A 307 -10.03 25.48 9.77
CA ALA A 307 -10.52 24.17 10.19
C ALA A 307 -10.82 23.28 8.99
N SER A 308 -11.04 21.99 9.23
CA SER A 308 -11.41 21.03 8.18
C SER A 308 -12.74 21.36 7.52
N GLU A 309 -13.67 21.97 8.26
CA GLU A 309 -14.99 22.37 7.76
C GLU A 309 -15.27 23.86 8.01
N ALA A 310 -16.21 24.41 7.23
CA ALA A 310 -16.75 25.74 7.50
C ALA A 310 -17.90 25.64 8.52
N GLY A 311 -18.05 26.66 9.38
CA GLY A 311 -19.15 26.71 10.35
C GLY A 311 -18.81 26.17 11.74
N VAL A 312 -17.54 25.87 12.02
CA VAL A 312 -17.08 25.44 13.36
C VAL A 312 -17.15 26.56 14.41
N TRP A 313 -17.13 27.83 13.99
CA TRP A 313 -17.33 29.01 14.82
C TRP A 313 -18.41 29.89 14.21
N ASP A 314 -19.43 30.19 15.01
CA ASP A 314 -20.56 31.01 14.58
C ASP A 314 -20.17 32.49 14.57
N LEU A 315 -19.68 32.95 13.42
CA LEU A 315 -19.37 34.35 13.13
C LEU A 315 -20.53 34.98 12.36
N ALA A 316 -21.08 36.07 12.87
CA ALA A 316 -22.07 36.85 12.16
C ALA A 316 -21.50 37.32 10.81
N ALA A 317 -22.29 37.24 9.74
CA ALA A 317 -21.82 37.57 8.39
C ALA A 317 -21.26 39.00 8.26
N ALA A 318 -21.72 39.93 9.11
CA ALA A 318 -21.23 41.32 9.14
C ALA A 318 -19.79 41.47 9.68
N ASP A 319 -19.34 40.50 10.49
CA ASP A 319 -18.02 40.52 11.15
C ASP A 319 -16.94 39.80 10.35
N VAL A 320 -17.33 39.14 9.26
CA VAL A 320 -16.42 38.46 8.34
C VAL A 320 -15.78 39.48 7.39
N GLU A 321 -14.45 39.55 7.41
CA GLU A 321 -13.67 40.33 6.44
C GLU A 321 -13.37 39.50 5.19
N ALA A 322 -12.88 38.27 5.36
CA ALA A 322 -12.54 37.38 4.25
C ALA A 322 -12.78 35.90 4.59
N LYS A 323 -13.01 35.09 3.56
CA LYS A 323 -13.10 33.61 3.66
C LYS A 323 -12.36 32.98 2.48
N GLY A 324 -11.78 31.81 2.72
CA GLY A 324 -11.09 31.06 1.67
C GLY A 324 -10.93 29.59 1.99
N LYS A 325 -10.12 28.92 1.16
CA LYS A 325 -9.71 27.53 1.33
C LYS A 325 -8.25 27.38 0.89
N LEU A 326 -7.56 26.37 1.38
CA LEU A 326 -6.28 25.95 0.83
C LEU A 326 -6.49 24.96 -0.31
N GLY A 327 -5.69 25.10 -1.37
CA GLY A 327 -5.56 24.15 -2.47
C GLY A 327 -4.36 23.21 -2.32
N PRO A 328 -4.14 22.34 -3.32
CA PRO A 328 -3.03 21.39 -3.33
C PRO A 328 -1.66 22.06 -3.12
N GLY A 329 -0.93 21.61 -2.10
CA GLY A 329 0.40 22.12 -1.76
C GLY A 329 0.42 23.58 -1.30
N GLU A 330 -0.70 24.19 -0.94
CA GLU A 330 -0.74 25.54 -0.40
C GLU A 330 -0.44 25.57 1.11
N MET A 331 0.08 26.72 1.58
CA MET A 331 0.39 26.96 2.99
C MET A 331 -0.01 28.38 3.37
N ILE A 332 -0.57 28.56 4.55
CA ILE A 332 -0.85 29.86 5.15
C ILE A 332 -0.31 29.89 6.58
N ALA A 333 0.23 31.02 7.02
CA ALA A 333 0.83 31.14 8.35
C ALA A 333 0.54 32.51 8.97
N ALA A 334 0.21 32.55 10.26
CA ALA A 334 0.24 33.78 11.05
C ALA A 334 1.62 33.91 11.73
N ASP A 335 2.34 34.99 11.47
CA ASP A 335 3.53 35.38 12.23
C ASP A 335 3.07 36.12 13.50
N LEU A 336 3.11 35.43 14.64
CA LEU A 336 2.65 35.92 15.94
C LEU A 336 3.56 37.02 16.51
N HIS A 337 4.80 37.13 16.02
CA HIS A 337 5.72 38.18 16.44
C HIS A 337 5.50 39.46 15.63
N ALA A 338 5.37 39.34 14.30
CA ALA A 338 5.12 40.49 13.43
C ALA A 338 3.64 40.92 13.42
N GLY A 339 2.72 40.03 13.80
CA GLY A 339 1.28 40.27 13.71
C GLY A 339 0.79 40.29 12.27
N GLU A 340 1.37 39.47 11.39
CA GLU A 340 1.08 39.42 9.95
C GLU A 340 0.54 38.05 9.53
N LEU A 341 -0.38 38.04 8.56
CA LEU A 341 -0.83 36.81 7.91
C LEU A 341 -0.08 36.65 6.59
N LEU A 342 0.65 35.55 6.46
CA LEU A 342 1.45 35.17 5.31
C LEU A 342 0.67 34.14 4.48
N ASP A 343 0.39 34.50 3.24
CA ASP A 343 -0.16 33.57 2.25
C ASP A 343 0.93 32.71 1.59
N THR A 344 0.52 31.79 0.72
CA THR A 344 1.41 30.91 -0.04
C THR A 344 2.50 31.70 -0.77
N GLU A 345 2.16 32.83 -1.40
CA GLU A 345 3.13 33.59 -2.20
C GLU A 345 4.17 34.28 -1.31
N ALA A 346 3.75 34.83 -0.16
CA ALA A 346 4.65 35.43 0.82
C ALA A 346 5.64 34.38 1.36
N ILE A 347 5.15 33.18 1.71
CA ILE A 347 5.98 32.06 2.19
C ILE A 347 6.97 31.60 1.11
N ASP A 348 6.49 31.44 -0.13
CA ASP A 348 7.33 31.04 -1.26
C ASP A 348 8.44 32.08 -1.55
N ARG A 349 8.12 33.38 -1.39
CA ARG A 349 9.08 34.48 -1.53
C ARG A 349 10.19 34.41 -0.48
N ILE A 350 9.85 34.06 0.76
CA ILE A 350 10.83 33.84 1.83
C ILE A 350 11.75 32.68 1.43
N ASN A 351 11.18 31.54 1.05
CA ASN A 351 11.95 30.32 0.79
C ASN A 351 12.88 30.42 -0.43
N ARG A 352 12.44 31.03 -1.53
CA ARG A 352 13.32 31.26 -2.70
C ARG A 352 14.49 32.19 -2.39
N GLY A 353 14.33 33.12 -1.44
CA GLY A 353 15.32 34.16 -1.11
C GLY A 353 16.41 33.73 -0.14
N ARG A 354 16.35 32.51 0.41
CA ARG A 354 17.26 32.05 1.49
C ARG A 354 18.70 31.85 1.04
N ALA A 355 18.89 31.30 -0.16
CA ALA A 355 20.20 30.95 -0.68
C ALA A 355 20.19 30.88 -2.21
N PRO A 356 21.35 30.95 -2.89
CA PRO A 356 21.42 30.91 -4.35
C PRO A 356 21.32 29.46 -4.90
N TYR A 357 20.26 28.72 -4.55
CA TYR A 357 20.07 27.30 -4.89
C TYR A 357 20.26 27.01 -6.38
N LYS A 358 19.69 27.86 -7.24
CA LYS A 358 19.80 27.74 -8.70
C LYS A 358 21.24 27.80 -9.20
N ARG A 359 22.09 28.60 -8.56
CA ARG A 359 23.52 28.68 -8.89
C ARG A 359 24.22 27.38 -8.51
N TRP A 360 23.94 26.86 -7.31
CA TRP A 360 24.54 25.61 -6.85
C TRP A 360 24.12 24.43 -7.72
N LEU A 361 22.83 24.27 -8.00
CA LEU A 361 22.33 23.22 -8.89
C LEU A 361 23.02 23.26 -10.27
N LYS A 362 23.16 24.44 -10.89
CA LYS A 362 23.89 24.59 -12.16
C LYS A 362 25.36 24.19 -12.10
N GLN A 363 26.00 24.25 -10.92
CA GLN A 363 27.41 23.93 -10.74
C GLN A 363 27.65 22.44 -10.47
N GLY A 364 26.76 21.76 -9.74
CA GLY A 364 26.96 20.36 -9.33
C GLY A 364 26.09 19.32 -10.03
N MET A 365 24.94 19.69 -10.57
CA MET A 365 24.03 18.74 -11.21
C MET A 365 24.48 18.39 -12.62
N THR A 366 24.54 17.10 -12.91
CA THR A 366 24.82 16.57 -14.25
C THR A 366 23.62 15.81 -14.79
N TYR A 367 23.33 16.00 -16.08
CA TYR A 367 22.26 15.31 -16.78
C TYR A 367 22.85 14.34 -17.79
N LEU A 368 22.42 13.07 -17.76
CA LEU A 368 22.80 12.13 -18.81
C LEU A 368 22.22 12.59 -20.16
N GLN A 369 23.02 12.49 -21.21
CA GLN A 369 22.59 12.87 -22.55
C GLN A 369 21.49 11.93 -23.01
N ASN A 370 20.38 12.48 -23.51
CA ASN A 370 19.32 11.74 -24.18
C ASN A 370 19.33 12.12 -25.66
N GLU A 371 19.30 11.13 -26.56
CA GLU A 371 19.04 11.35 -27.98
C GLU A 371 17.56 11.25 -28.26
N LEU A 372 17.08 12.04 -29.23
CA LEU A 372 15.71 11.99 -29.73
C LEU A 372 15.39 10.65 -30.42
N ILE A 373 16.41 10.02 -31.00
CA ILE A 373 16.32 8.73 -31.69
C ILE A 373 17.46 7.85 -31.18
N ASP A 374 17.11 6.75 -30.52
CA ASP A 374 18.05 5.73 -30.04
C ASP A 374 17.66 4.39 -30.68
N PRO A 375 18.20 4.06 -31.87
CA PRO A 375 17.85 2.83 -32.59
C PRO A 375 18.49 1.59 -31.96
N SER A 376 19.57 1.75 -31.17
CA SER A 376 20.29 0.64 -30.59
C SER A 376 19.51 0.06 -29.40
N THR A 377 18.88 -1.08 -29.61
CA THR A 377 18.20 -1.82 -28.53
C THR A 377 19.22 -2.57 -27.66
N ALA A 378 20.27 -3.10 -28.29
CA ALA A 378 21.43 -3.70 -27.64
C ALA A 378 22.69 -3.29 -28.43
N ALA A 379 23.73 -2.84 -27.72
CA ALA A 379 24.99 -2.45 -28.33
C ALA A 379 25.96 -3.63 -28.50
N GLU A 380 25.75 -4.72 -27.74
CA GLU A 380 26.47 -6.00 -27.87
C GLU A 380 25.43 -7.13 -27.92
N PRO A 381 24.83 -7.39 -29.08
CA PRO A 381 23.85 -8.45 -29.23
C PRO A 381 24.41 -9.82 -28.87
N PHE A 382 23.66 -10.60 -28.08
CA PHE A 382 23.99 -12.00 -27.84
C PHE A 382 23.75 -12.85 -29.09
N ASP A 383 24.59 -13.86 -29.29
CA ASP A 383 24.27 -14.94 -30.22
C ASP A 383 23.07 -15.76 -29.72
N ALA A 384 22.48 -16.56 -30.61
CA ALA A 384 21.26 -17.29 -30.32
C ALA A 384 21.42 -18.32 -29.18
N ALA A 385 22.60 -18.96 -29.07
CA ALA A 385 22.87 -19.95 -28.04
C ALA A 385 22.97 -19.28 -26.66
N THR A 386 23.76 -18.22 -26.55
CA THR A 386 23.94 -17.41 -25.34
C THR A 386 22.60 -16.83 -24.89
N LEU A 387 21.82 -16.25 -25.80
CA LEU A 387 20.50 -15.72 -25.48
C LEU A 387 19.57 -16.81 -24.92
N ALA A 388 19.54 -18.00 -25.53
CA ALA A 388 18.73 -19.11 -25.06
C ALA A 388 19.16 -19.60 -23.66
N ARG A 389 20.47 -19.69 -23.39
CA ARG A 389 21.00 -20.05 -22.07
C ARG A 389 20.56 -19.06 -20.99
N PHE A 390 20.68 -17.75 -21.27
CA PHE A 390 20.25 -16.72 -20.33
C PHE A 390 18.73 -16.70 -20.14
N GLN A 391 17.95 -16.88 -21.22
CA GLN A 391 16.50 -17.01 -21.13
C GLN A 391 16.08 -18.18 -20.23
N LYS A 392 16.78 -19.32 -20.30
CA LYS A 392 16.56 -20.46 -19.41
C LYS A 392 16.96 -20.15 -17.96
N LEU A 393 18.15 -19.56 -17.74
CA LEU A 393 18.70 -19.29 -16.41
C LEU A 393 17.79 -18.33 -15.62
N PHE A 394 17.32 -17.28 -16.29
CA PHE A 394 16.49 -16.24 -15.69
C PHE A 394 14.98 -16.44 -15.90
N GLN A 395 14.58 -17.66 -16.30
CA GLN A 395 13.18 -18.08 -16.46
C GLN A 395 12.36 -17.15 -17.37
N LEU A 396 12.96 -16.61 -18.44
CA LEU A 396 12.24 -15.79 -19.42
C LEU A 396 11.55 -16.71 -20.44
N SER A 397 10.27 -16.98 -20.20
CA SER A 397 9.47 -17.90 -21.00
C SER A 397 9.05 -17.32 -22.35
N ARG A 398 8.65 -18.20 -23.29
CA ARG A 398 8.03 -17.77 -24.55
C ARG A 398 6.72 -17.00 -24.32
N GLU A 399 5.93 -17.40 -23.33
CA GLU A 399 4.71 -16.70 -22.92
C GLU A 399 4.98 -15.24 -22.52
N GLU A 400 6.01 -14.98 -21.71
CA GLU A 400 6.38 -13.60 -21.31
C GLU A 400 6.95 -12.80 -22.48
N ARG A 401 7.72 -13.44 -23.38
CA ARG A 401 8.21 -12.77 -24.59
C ARG A 401 7.06 -12.24 -25.45
N GLU A 402 6.03 -13.07 -25.65
CA GLU A 402 4.89 -12.75 -26.51
C GLU A 402 3.84 -11.87 -25.82
N GLN A 403 3.53 -12.10 -24.54
CA GLN A 403 2.42 -11.44 -23.83
C GLN A 403 2.87 -10.31 -22.87
N VAL A 404 4.17 -10.16 -22.60
CA VAL A 404 4.69 -9.12 -21.70
C VAL A 404 5.66 -8.18 -22.43
N LEU A 405 6.80 -8.69 -22.91
CA LEU A 405 7.83 -7.86 -23.55
C LEU A 405 7.37 -7.24 -24.85
N ARG A 406 6.75 -8.04 -25.74
CA ARG A 406 6.24 -7.55 -27.02
C ARG A 406 5.22 -6.42 -26.86
N PRO A 407 4.15 -6.54 -26.03
CA PRO A 407 3.23 -5.44 -25.79
C PRO A 407 3.91 -4.17 -25.27
N LEU A 408 4.83 -4.28 -24.30
CA LEU A 408 5.58 -3.13 -23.80
C LEU A 408 6.37 -2.41 -24.90
N ALA A 409 6.92 -3.17 -25.86
CA ALA A 409 7.66 -2.64 -26.99
C ALA A 409 6.77 -2.08 -28.13
N GLU A 410 5.62 -2.70 -28.39
CA GLU A 410 4.73 -2.32 -29.51
C GLU A 410 3.75 -1.20 -29.13
N THR A 411 3.21 -1.20 -27.89
CA THR A 411 2.13 -0.30 -27.47
C THR A 411 2.55 0.72 -26.41
N GLU A 412 3.80 0.65 -25.94
CA GLU A 412 4.31 1.45 -24.80
C GLU A 412 3.43 1.30 -23.55
N GLN A 413 2.76 0.15 -23.39
CA GLN A 413 1.85 -0.17 -22.30
C GLN A 413 1.99 -1.65 -21.93
N GLU A 414 1.72 -1.97 -20.67
CA GLU A 414 1.60 -3.37 -20.27
C GLU A 414 0.37 -4.02 -20.90
N ALA A 415 0.42 -5.34 -21.06
CA ALA A 415 -0.71 -6.08 -21.61
C ALA A 415 -1.91 -6.09 -20.66
N THR A 416 -3.10 -5.99 -21.25
CA THR A 416 -4.37 -6.21 -20.57
C THR A 416 -4.79 -7.67 -20.73
N GLY A 417 -5.25 -8.28 -19.64
CA GLY A 417 -5.83 -9.62 -19.60
C GLY A 417 -7.22 -9.64 -18.96
N SER A 418 -7.67 -10.84 -18.63
CA SER A 418 -8.99 -11.08 -18.00
C SER A 418 -9.00 -12.40 -17.24
N MET A 419 -10.07 -12.63 -16.46
CA MET A 419 -10.22 -13.66 -15.43
C MET A 419 -9.26 -13.47 -14.25
N GLY A 420 -9.35 -14.35 -13.25
CA GLY A 420 -8.53 -14.27 -12.03
C GLY A 420 -7.18 -14.98 -12.19
N ASP A 421 -6.32 -14.80 -11.20
CA ASP A 421 -5.13 -15.63 -11.04
C ASP A 421 -5.54 -16.97 -10.43
N ASP A 422 -5.48 -18.04 -11.21
CA ASP A 422 -5.94 -19.38 -10.81
C ASP A 422 -4.81 -20.40 -10.75
N VAL A 423 -3.55 -19.96 -10.78
CA VAL A 423 -2.41 -20.85 -10.55
C VAL A 423 -2.08 -20.94 -9.05
N PRO A 424 -1.28 -21.93 -8.61
CA PRO A 424 -0.77 -21.98 -7.25
C PRO A 424 -0.01 -20.72 -6.85
N VAL A 425 -0.20 -20.26 -5.61
CA VAL A 425 0.71 -19.27 -5.02
C VAL A 425 2.14 -19.83 -5.02
N ALA A 426 3.14 -18.98 -5.24
CA ALA A 426 4.52 -19.42 -5.46
C ALA A 426 5.05 -20.34 -4.35
N ALA A 427 4.63 -20.09 -3.10
CA ALA A 427 4.97 -20.88 -1.92
C ALA A 427 4.66 -22.38 -2.04
N ILE A 428 3.58 -22.75 -2.74
CA ILE A 428 3.09 -24.14 -2.84
C ILE A 428 3.12 -24.69 -4.27
N SER A 429 3.67 -23.92 -5.21
CA SER A 429 3.89 -24.37 -6.59
C SER A 429 4.84 -25.58 -6.61
N GLN A 430 4.57 -26.48 -7.55
CA GLN A 430 5.43 -27.63 -7.84
C GLN A 430 6.50 -27.30 -8.90
N GLN A 431 6.46 -26.10 -9.47
CA GLN A 431 7.43 -25.57 -10.41
C GLN A 431 8.42 -24.63 -9.70
N VAL A 432 9.62 -24.50 -10.24
CA VAL A 432 10.49 -23.36 -9.89
C VAL A 432 9.84 -22.10 -10.43
N ARG A 433 9.67 -21.09 -9.58
CA ARG A 433 8.99 -19.84 -9.90
C ARG A 433 9.96 -18.65 -9.81
N PRO A 434 9.74 -17.58 -10.59
CA PRO A 434 10.43 -16.32 -10.36
C PRO A 434 10.21 -15.85 -8.92
N LEU A 435 11.29 -15.40 -8.26
CA LEU A 435 11.23 -14.97 -6.85
C LEU A 435 10.23 -13.81 -6.65
N TYR A 436 10.08 -12.95 -7.67
CA TYR A 436 9.13 -11.84 -7.66
C TYR A 436 7.67 -12.29 -7.43
N ASP A 437 7.28 -13.50 -7.82
CA ASP A 437 5.90 -14.00 -7.62
C ASP A 437 5.50 -14.12 -6.13
N GLY A 438 6.48 -14.17 -5.22
CA GLY A 438 6.26 -14.18 -3.78
C GLY A 438 5.99 -12.80 -3.17
N PHE A 439 6.14 -11.71 -3.93
CA PHE A 439 5.99 -10.34 -3.43
C PHE A 439 4.69 -9.73 -3.92
N ARG A 440 3.71 -9.61 -3.04
CA ARG A 440 2.40 -9.04 -3.37
C ARG A 440 2.41 -7.53 -3.14
N GLN A 441 2.08 -6.76 -4.17
CA GLN A 441 2.06 -5.29 -4.11
C GLN A 441 1.05 -4.80 -3.06
N ALA A 442 1.48 -3.92 -2.16
CA ALA A 442 0.58 -3.22 -1.27
C ALA A 442 -0.24 -2.16 -2.03
N PHE A 443 -1.42 -1.86 -1.51
CA PHE A 443 -2.34 -0.88 -2.07
C PHE A 443 -3.16 -0.25 -0.94
N ALA A 444 -3.61 0.98 -1.19
CA ALA A 444 -4.43 1.73 -0.26
C ALA A 444 -5.89 1.26 -0.35
N GLN A 445 -6.55 1.17 0.80
CA GLN A 445 -7.99 0.95 0.88
C GLN A 445 -8.54 1.63 2.14
N VAL A 446 -9.52 2.52 1.97
CA VAL A 446 -10.20 3.30 3.02
C VAL A 446 -9.32 4.34 3.72
N THR A 447 -8.19 3.96 4.30
CA THR A 447 -7.34 4.84 5.14
C THR A 447 -6.82 6.04 4.38
N ASN A 448 -6.49 5.84 3.11
CA ASN A 448 -6.05 6.85 2.16
C ASN A 448 -6.46 6.41 0.74
N PRO A 449 -6.51 7.34 -0.22
CA PRO A 449 -6.86 7.01 -1.60
C PRO A 449 -5.63 6.64 -2.45
N PRO A 450 -5.80 5.78 -3.47
CA PRO A 450 -4.86 5.72 -4.59
C PRO A 450 -4.94 7.00 -5.45
N ILE A 451 -3.91 7.24 -6.27
CA ILE A 451 -3.84 8.36 -7.25
C ILE A 451 -4.17 7.85 -8.65
N ASP A 452 -4.73 8.69 -9.53
CA ASP A 452 -4.90 8.37 -10.95
C ASP A 452 -3.61 8.63 -11.75
N PRO A 453 -2.83 7.60 -12.12
CA PRO A 453 -1.52 7.78 -12.77
C PRO A 453 -1.63 8.22 -14.24
N LEU A 454 -2.85 8.33 -14.78
CA LEU A 454 -3.12 8.76 -16.15
C LEU A 454 -3.61 10.21 -16.19
N ARG A 455 -4.50 10.59 -15.28
CA ARG A 455 -5.16 11.91 -15.26
C ARG A 455 -4.48 12.90 -14.32
N GLU A 456 -3.78 12.39 -13.32
CA GLU A 456 -3.07 13.16 -12.29
C GLU A 456 -1.55 12.90 -12.41
N ASP A 457 -1.04 12.61 -13.61
CA ASP A 457 0.38 12.31 -13.82
C ASP A 457 1.31 13.49 -13.47
N CYS A 458 0.78 14.72 -13.53
CA CYS A 458 1.48 15.96 -13.26
C CYS A 458 1.93 16.12 -11.80
N VAL A 459 1.35 15.36 -10.86
CA VAL A 459 1.79 15.32 -9.47
C VAL A 459 2.82 14.21 -9.21
N MET A 460 3.05 13.32 -10.17
CA MET A 460 3.87 12.13 -10.00
C MET A 460 5.27 12.27 -10.60
N SER A 461 6.26 11.57 -10.04
CA SER A 461 7.63 11.61 -10.57
C SER A 461 8.39 10.29 -10.39
N LEU A 462 9.04 9.86 -11.47
CA LEU A 462 10.05 8.80 -11.44
C LEU A 462 11.49 9.35 -11.50
N ALA A 463 11.68 10.66 -11.30
CA ALA A 463 13.02 11.23 -11.26
C ALA A 463 13.86 10.54 -10.18
N THR A 464 15.12 10.30 -10.48
CA THR A 464 16.05 9.57 -9.62
C THR A 464 17.40 10.25 -9.66
N GLN A 465 17.90 10.67 -8.50
CA GLN A 465 19.27 11.15 -8.37
C GLN A 465 20.26 10.02 -8.04
N LEU A 466 21.47 10.16 -8.57
CA LEU A 466 22.65 9.37 -8.24
C LEU A 466 23.74 10.31 -7.72
N GLY A 467 24.34 9.99 -6.60
CA GLY A 467 25.32 10.79 -5.89
C GLY A 467 25.32 10.41 -4.40
N ARG A 468 26.30 10.94 -3.66
CA ARG A 468 26.32 10.84 -2.20
C ARG A 468 25.28 11.80 -1.61
N GLU A 469 24.51 11.36 -0.63
CA GLU A 469 23.58 12.26 0.06
C GLU A 469 24.33 13.25 0.98
N GLY A 470 23.90 14.50 0.97
CA GLY A 470 24.46 15.63 1.71
C GLY A 470 23.73 15.97 3.01
N ASN A 471 24.29 16.93 3.74
CA ASN A 471 23.74 17.39 5.02
C ASN A 471 22.79 18.57 4.81
N ILE A 472 21.51 18.35 5.05
CA ILE A 472 20.46 19.35 4.79
C ILE A 472 20.43 20.50 5.80
N PHE A 473 21.07 20.35 6.96
CA PHE A 473 21.14 21.42 7.96
C PHE A 473 22.12 22.55 7.57
N VAL A 474 23.01 22.28 6.61
CA VAL A 474 24.02 23.23 6.15
C VAL A 474 23.82 23.48 4.66
N ASP A 475 23.21 24.61 4.34
CA ASP A 475 22.98 25.02 2.95
C ASP A 475 24.32 25.36 2.28
N GLY A 476 24.68 24.64 1.21
CA GLY A 476 25.90 24.83 0.45
C GLY A 476 25.97 24.06 -0.88
N PRO A 477 26.97 24.36 -1.73
CA PRO A 477 27.15 23.72 -3.03
C PRO A 477 27.54 22.23 -2.94
N ASP A 478 28.06 21.76 -1.82
CA ASP A 478 28.51 20.37 -1.67
C ASP A 478 27.35 19.36 -1.67
N ASN A 479 26.11 19.83 -1.47
CA ASN A 479 24.89 19.00 -1.45
C ASN A 479 24.32 18.71 -2.86
N VAL A 480 24.92 19.22 -3.94
CA VAL A 480 24.33 19.16 -5.30
C VAL A 480 25.12 18.33 -6.31
N ALA A 481 26.18 17.63 -5.88
CA ALA A 481 27.02 16.80 -6.76
C ALA A 481 26.31 15.48 -7.15
N HIS A 482 25.27 15.58 -7.98
CA HIS A 482 24.43 14.45 -8.39
C HIS A 482 24.25 14.36 -9.91
N VAL A 483 23.95 13.16 -10.38
CA VAL A 483 23.47 12.87 -11.73
C VAL A 483 21.96 12.64 -11.66
N LEU A 484 21.20 13.43 -12.43
CA LEU A 484 19.76 13.26 -12.50
C LEU A 484 19.35 12.31 -13.63
N LEU A 485 18.54 11.32 -13.28
CA LEU A 485 17.82 10.46 -14.20
C LEU A 485 16.35 10.82 -14.22
N ASN A 486 15.74 10.78 -15.41
CA ASN A 486 14.29 10.94 -15.57
C ASN A 486 13.48 9.69 -15.18
N SER A 487 14.13 8.56 -14.94
CA SER A 487 13.53 7.28 -14.58
C SER A 487 14.61 6.38 -13.96
N PRO A 488 14.27 5.49 -13.01
CA PRO A 488 15.17 4.47 -12.51
C PRO A 488 15.46 3.36 -13.53
N VAL A 489 14.77 3.33 -14.68
CA VAL A 489 14.98 2.32 -15.73
C VAL A 489 16.08 2.77 -16.69
N MET A 490 17.20 2.07 -16.66
CA MET A 490 18.37 2.39 -17.47
C MET A 490 18.39 1.65 -18.80
N SER A 491 19.02 2.26 -19.79
CA SER A 491 19.44 1.62 -21.03
C SER A 491 20.93 1.30 -21.00
N GLN A 492 21.38 0.46 -21.92
CA GLN A 492 22.81 0.15 -22.07
C GLN A 492 23.65 1.41 -22.28
N ARG A 493 23.12 2.36 -23.05
CA ARG A 493 23.78 3.64 -23.31
C ARG A 493 23.95 4.47 -22.04
N LYS A 494 22.88 4.57 -21.23
CA LYS A 494 22.90 5.34 -19.98
C LYS A 494 23.89 4.76 -18.98
N ILE A 495 23.92 3.43 -18.80
CA ILE A 495 24.87 2.82 -17.87
C ILE A 495 26.31 2.99 -18.35
N ARG A 496 26.58 2.85 -19.66
CA ARG A 496 27.91 3.10 -20.24
C ARG A 496 28.36 4.54 -20.06
N GLN A 497 27.47 5.50 -20.33
CA GLN A 497 27.75 6.93 -20.12
C GLN A 497 28.06 7.21 -18.65
N LEU A 498 27.30 6.61 -17.73
CA LEU A 498 27.46 6.81 -16.30
C LEU A 498 28.82 6.29 -15.82
N VAL A 499 29.20 5.06 -16.18
CA VAL A 499 30.48 4.45 -15.75
C VAL A 499 31.70 4.98 -16.51
N SER A 500 31.51 5.81 -17.54
CA SER A 500 32.62 6.49 -18.24
C SER A 500 32.79 7.94 -17.82
N MET A 501 31.91 8.47 -16.96
CA MET A 501 31.87 9.88 -16.61
C MET A 501 32.58 10.12 -15.27
N ALA A 502 33.48 11.11 -15.20
CA ALA A 502 34.12 11.48 -13.95
C ALA A 502 33.10 12.04 -12.93
N PRO A 503 33.23 11.74 -11.62
CA PRO A 503 34.22 10.84 -11.01
C PRO A 503 33.81 9.35 -11.01
N TYR A 504 32.67 9.00 -11.59
CA TYR A 504 32.12 7.63 -11.58
C TYR A 504 32.89 6.63 -12.44
N ASP A 505 33.72 7.11 -13.37
CA ASP A 505 34.72 6.32 -14.10
C ASP A 505 35.65 5.52 -13.18
N THR A 506 35.95 6.08 -12.01
CA THR A 506 36.76 5.44 -10.98
C THR A 506 35.97 5.15 -9.70
N ALA A 507 34.90 5.89 -9.40
CA ALA A 507 34.11 5.73 -8.18
C ALA A 507 33.01 4.65 -8.26
N HIS A 508 33.06 3.73 -9.21
CA HIS A 508 32.14 2.58 -9.28
C HIS A 508 32.83 1.26 -8.88
N ARG A 509 32.03 0.28 -8.45
CA ARG A 509 32.46 -1.11 -8.24
C ARG A 509 31.43 -2.07 -8.81
N HIS A 510 31.88 -2.99 -9.66
CA HIS A 510 31.10 -4.17 -10.05
C HIS A 510 31.21 -5.23 -8.96
N VAL A 511 30.06 -5.68 -8.46
CA VAL A 511 29.92 -6.77 -7.49
C VAL A 511 29.21 -7.92 -8.19
N ARG A 512 29.90 -9.05 -8.32
CA ARG A 512 29.40 -10.23 -9.01
C ARG A 512 28.43 -11.02 -8.13
N LEU A 513 27.31 -11.46 -8.72
CA LEU A 513 26.26 -12.21 -8.02
C LEU A 513 26.40 -13.73 -8.12
N ASP A 514 27.34 -14.23 -8.92
CA ASP A 514 27.62 -15.66 -9.00
C ASP A 514 28.48 -16.17 -7.83
N TYR A 515 28.21 -17.40 -7.42
CA TYR A 515 28.82 -18.02 -6.25
C TYR A 515 29.12 -19.51 -6.49
N ASP A 516 30.03 -20.04 -5.69
CA ASP A 516 30.36 -21.46 -5.75
C ASP A 516 29.25 -22.28 -5.04
N PRO A 517 28.75 -23.39 -5.60
CA PRO A 517 27.74 -24.21 -4.93
C PRO A 517 28.12 -24.62 -3.49
N ASP A 518 29.40 -24.86 -3.22
CA ASP A 518 29.91 -25.29 -1.91
C ASP A 518 29.97 -24.13 -0.89
N GLU A 519 29.97 -22.87 -1.35
CA GLU A 519 29.89 -21.68 -0.49
C GLU A 519 28.52 -21.60 0.20
N GLY A 520 27.45 -21.96 -0.52
CA GLY A 520 26.08 -21.81 -0.08
C GLY A 520 25.50 -20.40 -0.31
N LEU A 521 24.20 -20.31 -0.58
CA LEU A 521 23.55 -19.04 -0.94
C LEU A 521 23.62 -17.98 0.17
N GLU A 522 23.40 -18.38 1.43
CA GLU A 522 23.45 -17.45 2.58
C GLU A 522 24.85 -16.83 2.73
N ALA A 523 25.89 -17.66 2.73
CA ALA A 523 27.27 -17.19 2.85
C ALA A 523 27.67 -16.32 1.65
N ALA A 524 27.23 -16.66 0.44
CA ALA A 524 27.43 -15.84 -0.74
C ALA A 524 26.80 -14.45 -0.61
N LEU A 525 25.59 -14.34 -0.07
CA LEU A 525 24.94 -13.05 0.19
C LEU A 525 25.70 -12.25 1.25
N TRP A 526 26.22 -12.88 2.30
CA TRP A 526 27.09 -12.22 3.28
C TRP A 526 28.39 -11.71 2.66
N ARG A 527 29.04 -12.50 1.80
CA ARG A 527 30.22 -12.06 1.04
C ARG A 527 29.91 -10.86 0.15
N ILE A 528 28.79 -10.89 -0.57
CA ILE A 528 28.34 -9.76 -1.41
C ILE A 528 28.10 -8.50 -0.56
N CYS A 529 27.53 -8.64 0.64
CA CYS A 529 27.37 -7.55 1.59
C CYS A 529 28.72 -6.98 2.07
N ALA A 530 29.66 -7.86 2.43
CA ALA A 530 31.00 -7.47 2.88
C ALA A 530 31.81 -6.77 1.76
N GLU A 531 31.76 -7.27 0.52
CA GLU A 531 32.39 -6.61 -0.62
C GLU A 531 31.80 -5.22 -0.88
N SER A 532 30.47 -5.11 -0.79
CA SER A 532 29.75 -3.85 -0.96
C SER A 532 30.11 -2.82 0.12
N GLU A 533 30.21 -3.25 1.38
CA GLU A 533 30.69 -2.40 2.48
C GLU A 533 32.14 -1.96 2.26
N ALA A 534 33.05 -2.88 1.92
CA ALA A 534 34.44 -2.55 1.68
C ALA A 534 34.60 -1.53 0.53
N ALA A 535 33.81 -1.67 -0.53
CA ALA A 535 33.77 -0.73 -1.63
C ALA A 535 33.24 0.65 -1.20
N ALA A 536 32.15 0.70 -0.43
CA ALA A 536 31.62 1.95 0.12
C ALA A 536 32.67 2.68 0.98
N ARG A 537 33.34 1.96 1.89
CA ARG A 537 34.42 2.51 2.74
C ARG A 537 35.64 2.96 1.95
N ALA A 538 35.88 2.36 0.78
CA ALA A 538 36.92 2.78 -0.16
C ALA A 538 36.51 3.99 -1.02
N GLY A 539 35.37 4.62 -0.75
CA GLY A 539 34.90 5.82 -1.46
C GLY A 539 34.23 5.54 -2.81
N ARG A 540 33.81 4.29 -3.08
CA ARG A 540 33.02 3.98 -4.28
C ARG A 540 31.59 4.46 -4.05
N THR A 541 31.12 5.42 -4.85
CA THR A 541 29.78 5.99 -4.77
C THR A 541 28.74 5.21 -5.56
N MET A 542 29.16 4.30 -6.44
CA MET A 542 28.26 3.45 -7.22
C MET A 542 28.61 1.97 -7.07
N LEU A 543 27.64 1.17 -6.61
CA LEU A 543 27.75 -0.28 -6.57
C LEU A 543 26.86 -0.88 -7.65
N ILE A 544 27.47 -1.60 -8.58
CA ILE A 544 26.79 -2.29 -9.68
C ILE A 544 26.69 -3.77 -9.32
N LEU A 545 25.53 -4.18 -8.82
CA LEU A 545 25.21 -5.58 -8.55
C LEU A 545 24.86 -6.25 -9.89
N SER A 546 25.67 -7.20 -10.35
CA SER A 546 25.56 -7.74 -11.72
C SER A 546 25.48 -9.28 -11.77
N ASP A 547 24.45 -9.78 -12.45
CA ASP A 547 24.30 -11.19 -12.84
C ASP A 547 24.65 -11.44 -14.33
N ARG A 548 25.24 -10.45 -15.01
CA ARG A 548 25.50 -10.46 -16.47
C ARG A 548 26.54 -11.47 -16.93
N TYR A 549 27.42 -11.93 -16.04
CA TYR A 549 28.57 -12.77 -16.36
C TYR A 549 28.51 -14.14 -15.66
N PRO A 550 27.46 -14.96 -15.88
CA PRO A 550 27.39 -16.30 -15.31
C PRO A 550 28.50 -17.20 -15.87
N GLU A 551 29.11 -18.01 -15.01
CA GLU A 551 30.10 -19.02 -15.39
C GLU A 551 29.54 -20.43 -15.21
N GLN A 552 29.94 -21.36 -16.07
CA GLN A 552 29.54 -22.76 -15.95
C GLN A 552 30.10 -23.38 -14.67
N GLY A 553 29.25 -24.11 -13.94
CA GLY A 553 29.60 -24.73 -12.66
C GLY A 553 29.37 -23.83 -11.45
N ARG A 554 29.02 -22.55 -11.64
CA ARG A 554 28.65 -21.62 -10.57
C ARG A 554 27.13 -21.42 -10.52
N LEU A 555 26.62 -21.08 -9.34
CA LEU A 555 25.22 -20.71 -9.14
C LEU A 555 25.07 -19.19 -9.14
N MET A 556 23.83 -18.71 -9.32
CA MET A 556 23.53 -17.28 -9.36
C MET A 556 22.66 -16.88 -8.17
N ALA A 557 23.12 -15.90 -7.39
CA ALA A 557 22.27 -15.29 -6.37
C ALA A 557 21.22 -14.42 -7.06
N HIS A 558 19.95 -14.61 -6.71
CA HIS A 558 18.87 -13.83 -7.35
C HIS A 558 19.05 -12.33 -7.05
N ALA A 559 18.95 -11.49 -8.07
CA ALA A 559 19.23 -10.05 -7.97
C ALA A 559 18.42 -9.34 -6.86
N LEU A 560 17.17 -9.75 -6.65
CA LEU A 560 16.32 -9.21 -5.57
C LEU A 560 16.86 -9.54 -4.16
N LEU A 561 17.35 -10.76 -3.91
CA LEU A 561 17.94 -11.16 -2.62
C LEU A 561 19.18 -10.33 -2.34
N ALA A 562 20.08 -10.23 -3.34
CA ALA A 562 21.32 -9.46 -3.22
C ALA A 562 21.03 -7.96 -2.99
N THR A 563 20.06 -7.39 -3.72
CA THR A 563 19.68 -5.98 -3.57
C THR A 563 19.18 -5.69 -2.16
N GLY A 564 18.25 -6.50 -1.65
CA GLY A 564 17.70 -6.34 -0.30
C GLY A 564 18.75 -6.53 0.78
N ALA A 565 19.57 -7.58 0.70
CA ALA A 565 20.64 -7.87 1.66
C ALA A 565 21.66 -6.72 1.73
N VAL A 566 22.16 -6.27 0.57
CA VAL A 566 23.14 -5.16 0.49
C VAL A 566 22.52 -3.86 1.00
N HIS A 567 21.28 -3.54 0.62
CA HIS A 567 20.60 -2.34 1.08
C HIS A 567 20.52 -2.30 2.61
N GLN A 568 20.02 -3.38 3.22
CA GLN A 568 19.84 -3.49 4.66
C GLN A 568 21.18 -3.46 5.41
N HIS A 569 22.18 -4.18 4.89
CA HIS A 569 23.53 -4.18 5.46
C HIS A 569 24.15 -2.78 5.45
N LEU A 570 24.01 -2.03 4.36
CA LEU A 570 24.52 -0.67 4.25
C LEU A 570 23.74 0.33 5.13
N VAL A 571 22.45 0.12 5.36
CA VAL A 571 21.67 0.94 6.32
C VAL A 571 22.20 0.70 7.74
N ARG A 572 22.33 -0.56 8.16
CA ARG A 572 22.84 -0.91 9.51
C ARG A 572 24.28 -0.45 9.76
N SER A 573 25.12 -0.46 8.74
CA SER A 573 26.52 0.00 8.84
C SER A 573 26.68 1.53 8.68
N GLY A 574 25.59 2.27 8.43
CA GLY A 574 25.61 3.72 8.27
C GLY A 574 26.26 4.20 6.97
N LEU A 575 26.26 3.35 5.93
CA LEU A 575 26.92 3.61 4.64
C LEU A 575 25.93 3.77 3.48
N ARG A 576 24.63 3.55 3.69
CA ARG A 576 23.64 3.58 2.60
C ARG A 576 23.56 4.93 1.89
N CYS A 577 23.77 6.04 2.59
CA CYS A 577 23.78 7.40 2.03
C CYS A 577 25.07 7.72 1.24
N GLU A 578 26.12 6.92 1.39
CA GLU A 578 27.40 7.11 0.68
C GLU A 578 27.39 6.52 -0.73
N VAL A 579 26.45 5.61 -1.02
CA VAL A 579 26.44 4.84 -2.26
C VAL A 579 25.08 4.76 -2.93
N ASN A 580 25.07 4.55 -4.24
CA ASN A 580 23.88 4.18 -5.00
C ASN A 580 23.97 2.73 -5.45
N LEU A 581 22.83 2.04 -5.44
CA LEU A 581 22.73 0.65 -5.87
C LEU A 581 22.18 0.59 -7.28
N ILE A 582 23.00 0.13 -8.21
CA ILE A 582 22.63 -0.13 -9.61
C ILE A 582 22.51 -1.64 -9.79
N VAL A 583 21.36 -2.10 -10.27
CA VAL A 583 21.13 -3.52 -10.52
C VAL A 583 21.20 -3.80 -12.02
N GLU A 584 22.27 -4.46 -12.49
CA GLU A 584 22.40 -4.96 -13.85
C GLU A 584 21.94 -6.43 -13.87
N THR A 585 20.72 -6.68 -14.35
CA THR A 585 20.08 -7.99 -14.14
C THR A 585 19.36 -8.56 -15.36
N GLY A 586 19.43 -9.89 -15.51
CA GLY A 586 18.61 -10.69 -16.41
C GLY A 586 17.23 -11.06 -15.84
N THR A 587 17.00 -10.87 -14.54
CA THR A 587 15.74 -11.26 -13.86
C THR A 587 14.59 -10.28 -14.09
N ALA A 588 14.88 -8.99 -14.31
CA ALA A 588 13.86 -7.92 -14.44
C ALA A 588 13.40 -7.69 -15.88
N ARG A 589 12.08 -7.59 -16.08
CA ARG A 589 11.46 -7.56 -17.43
C ARG A 589 10.06 -6.94 -17.49
N ASP A 590 9.34 -6.89 -16.37
CA ASP A 590 8.03 -6.27 -16.26
C ASP A 590 8.02 -5.22 -15.12
N PRO A 591 7.00 -4.33 -15.05
CA PRO A 591 6.98 -3.26 -14.05
C PRO A 591 7.06 -3.73 -12.59
N HIS A 592 6.55 -4.91 -12.26
CA HIS A 592 6.57 -5.44 -10.90
C HIS A 592 7.97 -5.83 -10.46
N HIS A 593 8.78 -6.40 -11.36
CA HIS A 593 10.17 -6.76 -11.04
C HIS A 593 10.99 -5.50 -10.72
N PHE A 594 10.79 -4.41 -11.47
CA PHE A 594 11.41 -3.11 -11.17
C PHE A 594 10.92 -2.55 -9.83
N ALA A 595 9.61 -2.61 -9.57
CA ALA A 595 9.04 -2.13 -8.32
C ALA A 595 9.63 -2.87 -7.11
N CYS A 596 9.80 -4.20 -7.18
CA CYS A 596 10.45 -4.97 -6.13
C CYS A 596 11.89 -4.50 -5.90
N LEU A 597 12.72 -4.47 -6.94
CA LEU A 597 14.13 -4.05 -6.81
C LEU A 597 14.25 -2.65 -6.21
N ILE A 598 13.43 -1.70 -6.65
CA ILE A 598 13.44 -0.32 -6.14
C ILE A 598 12.91 -0.26 -4.70
N GLY A 599 11.81 -0.94 -4.41
CA GLY A 599 11.19 -0.99 -3.08
C GLY A 599 12.08 -1.62 -2.02
N PHE A 600 13.04 -2.46 -2.42
CA PHE A 600 14.06 -3.05 -1.56
C PHE A 600 15.45 -2.39 -1.70
N GLY A 601 15.54 -1.20 -2.31
CA GLY A 601 16.69 -0.31 -2.17
C GLY A 601 17.50 -0.03 -3.42
N ALA A 602 17.14 -0.60 -4.58
CA ALA A 602 17.80 -0.23 -5.85
C ALA A 602 17.58 1.25 -6.17
N THR A 603 18.66 1.95 -6.51
CA THR A 603 18.58 3.31 -7.03
C THR A 603 18.10 3.29 -8.48
N ALA A 604 18.70 2.43 -9.31
CA ALA A 604 18.34 2.26 -10.72
C ALA A 604 18.56 0.80 -11.19
N VAL A 605 17.87 0.39 -12.24
CA VAL A 605 17.89 -0.99 -12.77
C VAL A 605 18.19 -0.97 -14.27
N TYR A 606 19.16 -1.76 -14.70
CA TYR A 606 19.47 -2.03 -16.10
C TYR A 606 19.07 -3.47 -16.47
N PRO A 607 17.94 -3.67 -17.17
CA PRO A 607 17.39 -5.00 -17.50
C PRO A 607 18.00 -5.56 -18.78
N TYR A 608 19.28 -5.93 -18.77
CA TYR A 608 20.01 -6.23 -20.02
C TYR A 608 19.36 -7.37 -20.83
N LEU A 609 18.84 -8.42 -20.19
CA LEU A 609 18.25 -9.57 -20.91
C LEU A 609 16.95 -9.22 -21.63
N ALA A 610 16.15 -8.31 -21.07
CA ALA A 610 14.95 -7.80 -21.74
C ALA A 610 15.33 -7.08 -23.04
N TYR A 611 16.37 -6.24 -23.01
CA TYR A 611 16.90 -5.57 -24.20
C TYR A 611 17.45 -6.56 -25.23
N GLN A 612 18.25 -7.54 -24.81
CA GLN A 612 18.77 -8.58 -25.70
C GLN A 612 17.66 -9.37 -26.39
N THR A 613 16.60 -9.70 -25.64
CA THR A 613 15.46 -10.44 -26.18
C THR A 613 14.62 -9.59 -27.12
N LEU A 614 14.40 -8.31 -26.82
CA LEU A 614 13.69 -7.39 -27.71
C LEU A 614 14.46 -7.15 -29.01
N HIS A 615 15.78 -7.07 -28.95
CA HIS A 615 16.64 -7.00 -30.12
C HIS A 615 16.47 -8.25 -31.02
N ASP A 616 16.50 -9.46 -30.45
CA ASP A 616 16.24 -10.71 -31.19
C ASP A 616 14.83 -10.75 -31.82
N LEU A 617 13.80 -10.29 -31.12
CA LEU A 617 12.43 -10.23 -31.67
C LEU A 617 12.31 -9.24 -32.83
N ALA A 618 13.05 -8.13 -32.79
CA ALA A 618 13.10 -7.14 -33.86
C ALA A 618 13.79 -7.70 -35.11
N GLU A 619 14.98 -8.30 -34.94
CA GLU A 619 15.77 -8.92 -36.03
C GLU A 619 14.98 -10.01 -36.76
N ARG A 620 14.15 -10.77 -36.03
CA ARG A 620 13.28 -11.82 -36.62
C ARG A 620 12.00 -11.29 -37.27
N GLY A 621 11.76 -9.98 -37.27
CA GLY A 621 10.55 -9.36 -37.81
C GLY A 621 9.26 -9.71 -37.05
N ILE A 622 9.37 -10.10 -35.77
CA ILE A 622 8.21 -10.48 -34.94
C ILE A 622 7.50 -9.25 -34.38
N LEU A 623 8.26 -8.20 -34.05
CA LEU A 623 7.74 -6.92 -33.58
C LEU A 623 7.09 -6.16 -34.73
N LYS A 624 5.86 -5.70 -34.51
CA LYS A 624 5.13 -4.83 -35.43
C LYS A 624 5.48 -3.39 -35.10
N THR A 625 6.32 -2.78 -35.92
CA THR A 625 6.66 -1.35 -35.84
C THR A 625 5.95 -0.59 -36.96
N PRO A 626 5.54 0.67 -36.76
CA PRO A 626 4.94 1.48 -37.83
C PRO A 626 5.83 1.54 -39.08
N ASP A 627 5.24 1.39 -40.25
CA ASP A 627 5.96 1.45 -41.54
C ASP A 627 6.57 2.84 -41.77
N GLY A 628 7.86 2.90 -42.13
CA GLY A 628 8.54 4.14 -42.54
C GLY A 628 9.28 4.91 -41.43
N GLU A 629 9.21 4.48 -40.16
CA GLU A 629 9.97 5.09 -39.05
C GLU A 629 11.07 4.17 -38.51
N ILE A 630 12.16 4.76 -38.00
CA ILE A 630 13.19 4.01 -37.27
C ILE A 630 12.59 3.47 -35.97
N ALA A 631 12.53 2.15 -35.84
CA ALA A 631 11.96 1.47 -34.68
C ALA A 631 12.71 1.80 -33.38
N GLN A 632 12.06 2.49 -32.45
CA GLN A 632 12.63 2.85 -31.14
C GLN A 632 12.22 1.86 -30.04
N VAL A 633 12.39 0.57 -30.29
CA VAL A 633 11.94 -0.55 -29.43
C VAL A 633 12.37 -0.36 -27.97
N GLY A 634 13.64 -0.02 -27.74
CA GLY A 634 14.17 0.22 -26.40
C GLY A 634 13.53 1.41 -25.68
N ARG A 635 13.14 2.47 -26.41
CA ARG A 635 12.41 3.63 -25.86
C ARG A 635 10.99 3.24 -25.49
N SER A 636 10.29 2.53 -26.38
CA SER A 636 8.91 2.10 -26.18
C SER A 636 8.78 1.21 -24.94
N TYR A 637 9.67 0.22 -24.81
CA TYR A 637 9.75 -0.63 -23.62
C TYR A 637 9.92 0.20 -22.33
N ARG A 638 10.87 1.14 -22.28
CA ARG A 638 11.07 2.02 -21.10
C ARG A 638 9.84 2.85 -20.78
N ARG A 639 9.13 3.35 -21.79
CA ARG A 639 7.87 4.11 -21.59
C ARG A 639 6.77 3.21 -21.03
N GLY A 640 6.65 1.98 -21.50
CA GLY A 640 5.75 0.98 -20.93
C GLY A 640 6.06 0.68 -19.46
N ILE A 641 7.33 0.44 -19.13
CA ILE A 641 7.77 0.25 -17.73
C ILE A 641 7.51 1.50 -16.89
N LYS A 642 7.78 2.71 -17.41
CA LYS A 642 7.47 3.97 -16.72
C LYS A 642 5.99 4.06 -16.33
N LYS A 643 5.06 3.81 -17.27
CA LYS A 643 3.62 3.83 -16.99
C LYS A 643 3.24 2.76 -15.95
N GLY A 644 3.80 1.56 -16.07
CA GLY A 644 3.58 0.50 -15.09
C GLY A 644 4.09 0.83 -13.68
N LEU A 645 5.26 1.47 -13.56
CA LEU A 645 5.81 1.92 -12.28
C LEU A 645 4.96 3.02 -11.64
N LEU A 646 4.56 4.03 -12.41
CA LEU A 646 3.64 5.07 -11.93
C LEU A 646 2.35 4.45 -11.40
N LYS A 647 1.78 3.50 -12.15
CA LYS A 647 0.60 2.76 -11.71
C LYS A 647 0.83 1.98 -10.41
N ILE A 648 1.97 1.30 -10.24
CA ILE A 648 2.25 0.54 -9.01
C ILE A 648 2.35 1.45 -7.80
N ILE A 649 3.10 2.57 -7.88
CA ILE A 649 3.24 3.48 -6.74
C ILE A 649 1.92 4.22 -6.44
N SER A 650 1.12 4.51 -7.47
CA SER A 650 -0.18 5.17 -7.29
C SER A 650 -1.21 4.30 -6.55
N LYS A 651 -1.06 2.96 -6.55
CA LYS A 651 -1.93 2.05 -5.79
C LYS A 651 -1.95 2.36 -4.29
N MET A 652 -0.84 2.83 -3.74
CA MET A 652 -0.74 3.27 -2.33
C MET A 652 -0.99 4.78 -2.17
N GLY A 653 -1.24 5.50 -3.27
CA GLY A 653 -1.35 6.96 -3.30
C GLY A 653 -0.01 7.68 -3.23
N ILE A 654 1.09 7.04 -3.63
CA ILE A 654 2.44 7.61 -3.58
C ILE A 654 2.75 8.29 -4.91
N SER A 655 3.21 9.54 -4.84
CA SER A 655 3.49 10.35 -6.02
C SER A 655 4.93 10.23 -6.52
N THR A 656 5.90 9.92 -5.65
CA THR A 656 7.32 9.94 -6.03
C THR A 656 8.02 8.59 -5.83
N ILE A 657 8.88 8.23 -6.79
CA ILE A 657 9.71 7.02 -6.67
C ILE A 657 10.75 7.13 -5.55
N GLY A 658 11.13 8.36 -5.16
CA GLY A 658 12.04 8.61 -4.04
C GLY A 658 11.46 8.08 -2.74
N SER A 659 10.20 8.41 -2.44
CA SER A 659 9.50 7.92 -1.25
C SER A 659 9.13 6.42 -1.30
N TYR A 660 9.03 5.84 -2.50
CA TYR A 660 8.79 4.41 -2.68
C TYR A 660 10.06 3.56 -2.51
N ARG A 661 11.24 4.12 -2.82
CA ARG A 661 12.52 3.40 -2.74
C ARG A 661 12.83 3.04 -1.29
N GLY A 662 13.05 1.74 -1.04
CA GLY A 662 13.32 1.24 0.31
C GLY A 662 12.08 1.19 1.23
N ALA A 663 10.89 1.54 0.75
CA ALA A 663 9.67 1.55 1.57
C ALA A 663 9.07 0.15 1.80
N GLN A 664 9.52 -0.87 1.07
CA GLN A 664 9.10 -2.27 1.22
C GLN A 664 7.57 -2.48 1.20
N LEU A 665 6.87 -1.79 0.29
CA LEU A 665 5.42 -1.84 0.18
C LEU A 665 4.93 -3.10 -0.54
N PHE A 666 5.27 -4.24 0.05
CA PHE A 666 4.93 -5.59 -0.40
C PHE A 666 4.60 -6.47 0.80
N GLU A 667 3.71 -7.43 0.61
CA GLU A 667 3.58 -8.60 1.47
C GLU A 667 4.29 -9.80 0.85
N ILE A 668 5.15 -10.46 1.63
CA ILE A 668 5.92 -11.62 1.21
C ILE A 668 5.13 -12.89 1.53
N ILE A 669 4.91 -13.72 0.52
CA ILE A 669 4.23 -15.01 0.60
C ILE A 669 5.18 -16.08 0.06
N GLY A 670 5.65 -16.97 0.93
CA GLY A 670 6.46 -18.12 0.51
C GLY A 670 7.96 -17.99 0.71
N LEU A 671 8.43 -17.09 1.58
CA LEU A 671 9.83 -17.06 2.04
C LEU A 671 9.89 -17.31 3.54
N ASP A 672 10.89 -18.07 3.95
CA ASP A 672 11.13 -18.36 5.36
C ASP A 672 11.66 -17.12 6.11
N HIS A 673 11.49 -17.12 7.43
CA HIS A 673 11.93 -16.04 8.30
C HIS A 673 13.44 -15.77 8.17
N GLU A 674 14.29 -16.79 7.97
CA GLU A 674 15.73 -16.59 7.80
C GLU A 674 16.08 -15.70 6.59
N VAL A 675 15.36 -15.89 5.47
CA VAL A 675 15.57 -15.13 4.24
C VAL A 675 15.01 -13.72 4.39
N VAL A 676 13.82 -13.59 4.98
CA VAL A 676 13.19 -12.29 5.23
C VAL A 676 14.06 -11.45 6.17
N ALA A 677 14.55 -12.01 7.27
CA ALA A 677 15.39 -11.28 8.22
C ALA A 677 16.70 -10.75 7.62
N MET A 678 17.32 -11.51 6.71
CA MET A 678 18.56 -11.07 6.06
C MET A 678 18.29 -10.04 4.94
N CYS A 679 17.34 -10.33 4.05
CA CYS A 679 17.18 -9.60 2.80
C CYS A 679 16.08 -8.54 2.82
N PHE A 680 15.03 -8.73 3.61
CA PHE A 680 13.76 -7.99 3.49
C PHE A 680 13.18 -7.57 4.85
N ASP A 681 14.03 -7.40 5.86
CA ASP A 681 13.61 -7.06 7.22
C ASP A 681 12.70 -5.82 7.23
N GLY A 682 11.57 -5.94 7.94
CA GLY A 682 10.49 -4.95 7.97
C GLY A 682 9.27 -5.28 7.08
N ALA A 683 9.43 -6.11 6.04
CA ALA A 683 8.30 -6.49 5.18
C ALA A 683 7.40 -7.55 5.84
N PRO A 684 6.06 -7.43 5.77
CA PRO A 684 5.15 -8.46 6.27
C PRO A 684 5.38 -9.81 5.59
N ALA A 685 5.61 -10.86 6.37
CA ALA A 685 5.78 -12.24 5.90
C ALA A 685 5.16 -13.22 6.91
N ARG A 686 3.91 -13.63 6.69
CA ARG A 686 3.10 -14.28 7.74
C ARG A 686 3.19 -15.80 7.77
N ILE A 687 3.38 -16.44 6.62
CA ILE A 687 3.18 -17.89 6.48
C ILE A 687 4.46 -18.67 6.16
N GLY A 688 5.64 -18.05 6.24
CA GLY A 688 6.92 -18.70 5.94
C GLY A 688 7.04 -19.21 4.49
N GLY A 689 7.99 -20.12 4.24
CA GLY A 689 8.17 -20.77 2.94
C GLY A 689 9.59 -21.22 2.64
N ALA A 690 10.15 -20.76 1.52
CA ALA A 690 11.47 -21.16 1.06
C ALA A 690 12.59 -20.52 1.90
N GLY A 691 13.42 -21.36 2.52
CA GLY A 691 14.71 -20.99 3.10
C GLY A 691 15.85 -20.94 2.08
N PHE A 692 17.06 -20.60 2.53
CA PHE A 692 18.24 -20.48 1.66
C PHE A 692 18.59 -21.78 0.93
N ALA A 693 18.45 -22.93 1.60
CA ALA A 693 18.72 -24.23 1.02
C ALA A 693 17.77 -24.57 -0.15
N SER A 694 16.48 -24.25 0.00
CA SER A 694 15.48 -24.44 -1.06
C SER A 694 15.75 -23.52 -2.25
N LEU A 695 16.05 -22.25 -1.99
CA LEU A 695 16.40 -21.28 -3.03
C LEU A 695 17.70 -21.63 -3.77
N GLN A 696 18.67 -22.22 -3.08
CA GLN A 696 19.88 -22.74 -3.71
C GLN A 696 19.57 -23.95 -4.61
N ALA A 697 18.69 -24.84 -4.18
CA ALA A 697 18.26 -25.98 -5.01
C ALA A 697 17.54 -25.50 -6.29
N ASP A 698 16.69 -24.47 -6.20
CA ASP A 698 16.10 -23.81 -7.37
C ASP A 698 17.17 -23.26 -8.30
N ALA A 699 18.14 -22.52 -7.76
CA ALA A 699 19.24 -21.94 -8.55
C ALA A 699 20.04 -23.03 -9.26
N ALA A 700 20.30 -24.17 -8.60
CA ALA A 700 20.98 -25.33 -9.18
C ALA A 700 20.16 -25.97 -10.30
N GLN A 701 18.84 -26.12 -10.14
CA GLN A 701 17.96 -26.64 -11.19
C GLN A 701 17.93 -25.73 -12.42
N LEU A 702 17.82 -24.41 -12.21
CA LEU A 702 17.87 -23.43 -13.29
C LEU A 702 19.23 -23.44 -14.00
N ALA A 703 20.30 -23.60 -13.23
CA ALA A 703 21.65 -23.73 -13.77
C ALA A 703 21.85 -25.03 -14.58
N ALA A 704 21.32 -26.16 -14.13
CA ALA A 704 21.36 -27.38 -14.93
C ALA A 704 20.62 -27.19 -16.27
N HIS A 705 19.40 -26.63 -16.22
CA HIS A 705 18.56 -26.42 -17.40
C HIS A 705 19.16 -25.44 -18.41
N ALA A 706 19.77 -24.36 -17.92
CA ALA A 706 20.32 -23.34 -18.80
C ALA A 706 21.54 -23.80 -19.60
N TRP A 707 22.35 -24.73 -19.08
CA TRP A 707 23.54 -25.24 -19.74
C TRP A 707 23.30 -26.53 -20.54
N ASP A 708 22.08 -27.07 -20.52
CA ASP A 708 21.65 -28.13 -21.43
C ASP A 708 21.32 -27.54 -22.82
N ASP A 709 22.23 -27.66 -23.78
CA ASP A 709 22.04 -27.15 -25.14
C ASP A 709 20.90 -27.84 -25.91
N SER A 710 20.40 -29.00 -25.45
CA SER A 710 19.22 -29.67 -26.02
C SER A 710 17.90 -29.13 -25.47
N ALA A 711 17.94 -28.51 -24.30
CA ALA A 711 16.77 -27.93 -23.64
C ALA A 711 16.40 -26.57 -24.24
N LEU A 712 15.12 -26.41 -24.57
CA LEU A 712 14.55 -25.16 -25.06
C LEU A 712 14.10 -24.25 -23.90
N PRO A 713 14.03 -22.92 -24.11
CA PRO A 713 13.33 -22.02 -23.21
C PRO A 713 11.88 -22.49 -22.97
N GLN A 714 11.41 -22.34 -21.73
CA GLN A 714 10.08 -22.80 -21.34
C GLN A 714 8.98 -22.09 -22.17
N ILE A 715 7.93 -22.84 -22.52
CA ILE A 715 6.78 -22.29 -23.26
C ILE A 715 6.04 -21.28 -22.39
N GLY A 716 5.97 -21.51 -21.08
CA GLY A 716 5.16 -20.75 -20.12
C GLY A 716 3.97 -21.57 -19.63
N GLY A 717 2.91 -20.89 -19.18
CA GLY A 717 1.76 -21.52 -18.53
C GLY A 717 1.35 -20.80 -17.24
N LEU A 718 1.74 -19.55 -17.06
CA LEU A 718 1.36 -18.73 -15.90
C LEU A 718 0.14 -17.88 -16.22
N LEU A 719 0.08 -17.30 -17.42
CA LEU A 719 -1.01 -16.43 -17.82
C LEU A 719 -2.20 -17.20 -18.40
N LYS A 720 -1.93 -18.31 -19.08
CA LYS A 720 -2.92 -19.20 -19.69
C LYS A 720 -2.53 -20.65 -19.50
N PHE A 721 -3.54 -21.50 -19.32
CA PHE A 721 -3.35 -22.95 -19.25
C PHE A 721 -2.61 -23.48 -20.48
N ARG A 722 -1.54 -24.24 -20.21
CA ARG A 722 -0.77 -24.99 -21.21
C ARG A 722 -0.56 -26.42 -20.71
N PRO A 723 -0.72 -27.45 -21.56
CA PRO A 723 -0.32 -28.81 -21.21
C PRO A 723 1.14 -28.85 -20.78
N GLY A 724 1.43 -29.45 -19.62
CA GLY A 724 2.78 -29.53 -19.04
C GLY A 724 3.30 -28.24 -18.41
N GLY A 725 2.50 -27.16 -18.38
CA GLY A 725 2.81 -25.93 -17.66
C GLY A 725 2.42 -25.99 -16.17
N GLU A 726 2.24 -24.82 -15.57
CA GLU A 726 1.74 -24.70 -14.20
C GLU A 726 0.28 -25.21 -14.08
N TYR A 727 -0.08 -25.72 -12.91
CA TYR A 727 -1.47 -26.12 -12.66
C TYR A 727 -2.41 -24.90 -12.68
N HIS A 728 -3.58 -25.06 -13.27
CA HIS A 728 -4.65 -24.06 -13.24
C HIS A 728 -5.88 -24.65 -12.55
N GLN A 729 -6.41 -23.94 -11.56
CA GLN A 729 -7.62 -24.33 -10.84
C GLN A 729 -8.87 -24.33 -11.74
N TYR A 730 -8.86 -23.59 -12.86
CA TYR A 730 -9.86 -23.69 -13.93
C TYR A 730 -9.21 -24.21 -15.23
N ASN A 731 -8.77 -25.46 -15.19
CA ASN A 731 -8.33 -26.22 -16.37
C ASN A 731 -9.53 -26.81 -17.14
N PRO A 732 -9.32 -27.36 -18.36
CA PRO A 732 -10.40 -27.90 -19.17
C PRO A 732 -11.26 -28.96 -18.47
N ASP A 733 -10.67 -29.85 -17.67
CA ASP A 733 -11.40 -30.93 -16.99
C ASP A 733 -12.38 -30.37 -15.95
N VAL A 734 -11.92 -29.42 -15.13
CA VAL A 734 -12.76 -28.71 -14.15
C VAL A 734 -13.92 -27.99 -14.85
N VAL A 735 -13.65 -27.31 -15.96
CA VAL A 735 -14.67 -26.58 -16.73
C VAL A 735 -15.71 -27.54 -17.32
N MET A 736 -15.27 -28.64 -17.93
CA MET A 736 -16.16 -29.61 -18.57
C MET A 736 -17.01 -30.37 -17.55
N ASP A 737 -16.42 -30.81 -16.44
CA ASP A 737 -17.15 -31.52 -15.38
C ASP A 737 -18.19 -30.60 -14.71
N LEU A 738 -17.86 -29.34 -14.46
CA LEU A 738 -18.83 -28.36 -13.94
C LEU A 738 -20.00 -28.19 -14.91
N GLN A 739 -19.71 -27.97 -16.19
CA GLN A 739 -20.75 -27.81 -17.22
C GLN A 739 -21.64 -29.05 -17.33
N ARG A 740 -21.06 -30.25 -17.23
CA ARG A 740 -21.83 -31.50 -17.18
C ARG A 740 -22.76 -31.53 -15.97
N ALA A 741 -22.25 -31.25 -14.78
CA ALA A 741 -23.02 -31.28 -13.53
C ALA A 741 -24.20 -30.30 -13.53
N VAL A 742 -24.01 -29.07 -14.04
CA VAL A 742 -25.10 -28.08 -14.06
C VAL A 742 -26.13 -28.34 -15.17
N ASN A 743 -25.74 -29.03 -16.25
CA ASN A 743 -26.65 -29.41 -17.32
C ASN A 743 -27.53 -30.60 -16.92
N SER A 744 -26.99 -31.61 -16.24
CA SER A 744 -27.77 -32.76 -15.75
C SER A 744 -28.55 -32.42 -14.47
N GLY A 745 -27.97 -31.61 -13.59
CA GLY A 745 -28.53 -31.36 -12.26
C GLY A 745 -28.42 -32.57 -11.32
N ASP A 746 -27.63 -33.59 -11.70
CA ASP A 746 -27.50 -34.85 -11.00
C ASP A 746 -26.36 -34.82 -9.96
N ARG A 747 -26.62 -35.40 -8.78
CA ARG A 747 -25.66 -35.48 -7.68
C ARG A 747 -24.38 -36.26 -8.06
N ALA A 748 -24.50 -37.30 -8.90
CA ALA A 748 -23.35 -38.09 -9.32
C ALA A 748 -22.38 -37.30 -10.22
N ASP A 749 -22.90 -36.39 -11.04
CA ASP A 749 -22.10 -35.53 -11.89
C ASP A 749 -21.42 -34.42 -11.08
N TRP A 750 -22.15 -33.85 -10.11
CA TRP A 750 -21.56 -32.93 -9.13
C TRP A 750 -20.42 -33.57 -8.35
N GLN A 751 -20.61 -34.81 -7.88
CA GLN A 751 -19.57 -35.50 -7.13
C GLN A 751 -18.29 -35.68 -7.95
N ARG A 752 -18.40 -35.98 -9.25
CA ARG A 752 -17.23 -36.03 -10.15
C ARG A 752 -16.54 -34.68 -10.26
N TYR A 753 -17.29 -33.60 -10.48
CA TYR A 753 -16.76 -32.24 -10.47
C TYR A 753 -16.05 -31.89 -9.15
N ALA A 754 -16.73 -32.14 -8.02
CA ALA A 754 -16.22 -31.86 -6.69
C ALA A 754 -14.96 -32.68 -6.40
N ASP A 755 -14.88 -33.95 -6.82
CA ASP A 755 -13.68 -34.77 -6.69
C ASP A 755 -12.52 -34.25 -7.55
N THR A 756 -12.78 -33.85 -8.81
CA THR A 756 -11.79 -33.22 -9.70
C THR A 756 -11.20 -31.96 -9.06
N VAL A 757 -12.03 -31.16 -8.37
CA VAL A 757 -11.61 -29.94 -7.70
C VAL A 757 -10.95 -30.21 -6.35
N ASN A 758 -11.53 -31.05 -5.49
CA ASN A 758 -11.11 -31.24 -4.09
C ASN A 758 -9.91 -32.20 -3.94
N ARG A 759 -9.64 -33.07 -4.93
CA ARG A 759 -8.50 -34.02 -4.91
C ARG A 759 -7.29 -33.58 -5.73
N ARG A 760 -7.29 -32.32 -6.19
CA ARG A 760 -6.19 -31.72 -6.96
C ARG A 760 -4.87 -31.65 -6.18
N PRO A 761 -3.73 -31.44 -6.87
CA PRO A 761 -2.51 -30.96 -6.24
C PRO A 761 -2.74 -29.61 -5.55
N SER A 762 -2.02 -29.34 -4.46
CA SER A 762 -2.17 -28.10 -3.69
C SER A 762 -2.01 -26.87 -4.58
N ALA A 763 -3.07 -26.05 -4.67
CA ALA A 763 -3.11 -24.86 -5.52
C ALA A 763 -3.62 -23.60 -4.79
N ALA A 764 -4.30 -23.76 -3.65
CA ALA A 764 -4.64 -22.69 -2.73
C ALA A 764 -4.22 -23.05 -1.30
N LEU A 765 -4.07 -22.08 -0.41
CA LEU A 765 -3.67 -22.34 0.99
C LEU A 765 -4.67 -23.25 1.70
N ARG A 766 -5.97 -23.08 1.41
CA ARG A 766 -7.01 -23.99 1.92
C ARG A 766 -6.85 -25.45 1.50
N ASP A 767 -6.06 -25.78 0.48
CA ASP A 767 -5.79 -27.17 0.09
C ASP A 767 -4.88 -27.89 1.11
N LEU A 768 -4.16 -27.11 1.92
CA LEU A 768 -3.32 -27.59 3.03
C LEU A 768 -4.08 -27.71 4.35
N LEU A 769 -5.40 -27.48 4.35
CA LEU A 769 -6.25 -27.59 5.53
C LEU A 769 -7.23 -28.76 5.35
N ALA A 770 -7.21 -29.72 6.26
CA ALA A 770 -8.19 -30.81 6.34
C ALA A 770 -9.25 -30.50 7.41
N LEU A 771 -10.43 -31.11 7.25
CA LEU A 771 -11.51 -31.04 8.24
C LEU A 771 -11.29 -32.07 9.34
N ARG A 772 -11.37 -31.65 10.60
CA ARG A 772 -11.21 -32.50 11.79
C ARG A 772 -12.50 -32.49 12.62
N PRO A 773 -13.37 -33.52 12.52
CA PRO A 773 -14.67 -33.57 13.21
C PRO A 773 -14.60 -33.74 14.75
N GLN A 774 -13.41 -33.75 15.36
CA GLN A 774 -13.18 -33.87 16.82
C GLN A 774 -13.98 -34.98 17.53
N GLY A 775 -14.29 -36.08 16.85
CA GLY A 775 -15.05 -37.20 17.44
C GLY A 775 -16.57 -36.96 17.55
N ALA A 776 -17.11 -35.92 16.91
CA ALA A 776 -18.55 -35.74 16.77
C ALA A 776 -19.18 -36.88 15.95
N GLU A 777 -20.34 -37.38 16.38
CA GLU A 777 -21.11 -38.33 15.60
C GLU A 777 -21.77 -37.61 14.40
N PRO A 778 -21.62 -38.14 13.17
CA PRO A 778 -22.26 -37.56 12.01
C PRO A 778 -23.79 -37.46 12.16
N LEU A 779 -24.36 -36.32 11.79
CA LEU A 779 -25.81 -36.12 11.86
C LEU A 779 -26.50 -36.65 10.60
N PRO A 780 -27.73 -37.19 10.74
CA PRO A 780 -28.63 -37.38 9.61
C PRO A 780 -28.89 -36.05 8.86
N LEU A 781 -28.91 -36.10 7.52
CA LEU A 781 -29.04 -34.89 6.67
C LEU A 781 -30.34 -34.10 6.92
N ASP A 782 -31.42 -34.77 7.33
CA ASP A 782 -32.70 -34.14 7.67
C ASP A 782 -32.63 -33.25 8.93
N GLN A 783 -31.60 -33.42 9.77
CA GLN A 783 -31.32 -32.55 10.91
C GLN A 783 -30.44 -31.34 10.56
N VAL A 784 -29.87 -31.30 9.36
CA VAL A 784 -29.06 -30.18 8.86
C VAL A 784 -29.97 -29.20 8.12
N GLU A 785 -29.71 -27.91 8.30
CA GLU A 785 -30.48 -26.82 7.69
C GLU A 785 -30.75 -27.05 6.18
N PRO A 786 -31.94 -26.66 5.68
CA PRO A 786 -32.31 -26.93 4.30
C PRO A 786 -31.53 -26.05 3.32
N VAL A 787 -31.44 -26.49 2.06
CA VAL A 787 -30.83 -25.74 0.94
C VAL A 787 -31.33 -24.29 0.86
N ALA A 788 -32.64 -24.08 1.05
CA ALA A 788 -33.24 -22.74 1.01
C ALA A 788 -32.71 -21.76 2.07
N SER A 789 -32.13 -22.27 3.18
CA SER A 789 -31.45 -21.45 4.19
C SER A 789 -30.03 -21.09 3.73
N LEU A 790 -29.29 -22.07 3.22
CA LEU A 790 -27.91 -21.89 2.75
C LEU A 790 -27.80 -20.91 1.59
N VAL A 791 -28.70 -20.99 0.59
CA VAL A 791 -28.63 -20.13 -0.60
C VAL A 791 -28.79 -18.65 -0.26
N ARG A 792 -29.43 -18.28 0.86
CA ARG A 792 -29.53 -16.89 1.33
C ARG A 792 -28.19 -16.28 1.74
N ARG A 793 -27.18 -17.14 1.96
CA ARG A 793 -25.79 -16.78 2.27
C ARG A 793 -24.91 -16.74 1.02
N PHE A 794 -25.45 -17.08 -0.14
CA PHE A 794 -24.72 -17.12 -1.40
C PHE A 794 -25.12 -15.94 -2.29
N ASP A 795 -24.10 -15.24 -2.76
CA ASP A 795 -24.25 -14.14 -3.70
C ASP A 795 -23.50 -14.46 -4.99
N THR A 796 -24.08 -14.13 -6.15
CA THR A 796 -23.24 -14.03 -7.36
C THR A 796 -22.41 -12.76 -7.26
N ALA A 797 -21.10 -12.86 -7.49
CA ALA A 797 -20.17 -11.75 -7.34
C ALA A 797 -20.52 -10.57 -8.27
N ALA A 798 -20.03 -9.39 -7.90
CA ALA A 798 -20.20 -8.15 -8.66
C ALA A 798 -19.51 -8.23 -10.03
N ILE A 799 -20.29 -8.34 -11.12
CA ILE A 799 -19.76 -8.35 -12.48
C ILE A 799 -20.62 -7.42 -13.35
N SER A 800 -20.04 -6.33 -13.82
CA SER A 800 -20.82 -5.27 -14.47
C SER A 800 -21.52 -5.72 -15.76
N LEU A 801 -22.74 -5.23 -15.97
CA LEU A 801 -23.32 -5.12 -17.29
C LEU A 801 -22.41 -4.26 -18.19
N GLY A 802 -21.97 -4.84 -19.32
CA GLY A 802 -20.89 -4.32 -20.17
C GLY A 802 -19.71 -5.27 -20.20
N ALA A 803 -19.21 -5.70 -19.03
CA ALA A 803 -18.25 -6.81 -18.97
C ALA A 803 -18.92 -8.12 -19.40
N LEU A 804 -20.10 -8.41 -18.84
CA LEU A 804 -21.00 -9.48 -19.28
C LEU A 804 -22.02 -8.97 -20.29
N SER A 805 -22.50 -9.87 -21.13
CA SER A 805 -23.68 -9.66 -21.96
C SER A 805 -24.92 -9.44 -21.08
N PRO A 806 -25.94 -8.70 -21.58
CA PRO A 806 -27.22 -8.56 -20.89
C PRO A 806 -27.84 -9.90 -20.52
N GLU A 807 -27.76 -10.88 -21.42
CA GLU A 807 -28.35 -12.20 -21.25
C GLU A 807 -27.69 -12.98 -20.10
N ALA A 808 -26.35 -12.97 -20.01
CA ALA A 808 -25.63 -13.60 -18.91
C ALA A 808 -25.91 -12.92 -17.57
N HIS A 809 -25.97 -11.58 -17.57
CA HIS A 809 -26.21 -10.81 -16.35
C HIS A 809 -27.63 -11.01 -15.82
N GLU A 810 -28.64 -11.03 -16.69
CA GLU A 810 -30.02 -11.32 -16.32
C GLU A 810 -30.19 -12.76 -15.85
N ALA A 811 -29.55 -13.73 -16.51
CA ALA A 811 -29.64 -15.14 -16.11
C ALA A 811 -29.14 -15.39 -14.68
N LEU A 812 -28.06 -14.72 -14.26
CA LEU A 812 -27.58 -14.77 -12.87
C LEU A 812 -28.63 -14.20 -11.90
N ALA A 813 -29.22 -13.05 -12.22
CA ALA A 813 -30.22 -12.42 -11.35
C ALA A 813 -31.49 -13.26 -11.20
N ILE A 814 -32.01 -13.79 -12.32
CA ILE A 814 -33.18 -14.67 -12.33
C ILE A 814 -32.95 -15.89 -11.43
N ALA A 815 -31.83 -16.59 -11.61
CA ALA A 815 -31.49 -17.78 -10.84
C ALA A 815 -31.44 -17.50 -9.33
N MET A 816 -30.72 -16.43 -8.94
CA MET A 816 -30.57 -16.09 -7.52
C MET A 816 -31.88 -15.64 -6.88
N ASN A 817 -32.69 -14.87 -7.60
CA ASN A 817 -33.98 -14.40 -7.10
C ASN A 817 -34.96 -15.56 -6.91
N ARG A 818 -35.00 -16.53 -7.83
CA ARG A 818 -35.84 -17.72 -7.72
C ARG A 818 -35.44 -18.63 -6.56
N LEU A 819 -34.13 -18.74 -6.28
CA LEU A 819 -33.63 -19.51 -5.14
C LEU A 819 -33.70 -18.77 -3.80
N GLY A 820 -33.93 -17.45 -3.81
CA GLY A 820 -33.95 -16.61 -2.61
C GLY A 820 -32.56 -16.14 -2.14
N GLY A 821 -31.51 -16.31 -2.95
CA GLY A 821 -30.21 -15.69 -2.75
C GLY A 821 -30.15 -14.28 -3.35
N ARG A 822 -28.94 -13.76 -3.60
CA ARG A 822 -28.77 -12.43 -4.21
C ARG A 822 -27.82 -12.45 -5.40
N SER A 823 -28.07 -11.56 -6.36
CA SER A 823 -27.11 -11.21 -7.40
C SER A 823 -26.66 -9.76 -7.26
N ASN A 824 -25.51 -9.44 -7.84
CA ASN A 824 -24.88 -8.14 -7.73
C ASN A 824 -24.72 -7.48 -9.11
N SER A 825 -25.17 -6.23 -9.25
CA SER A 825 -25.16 -5.47 -10.50
C SER A 825 -23.76 -5.13 -11.03
N GLY A 826 -22.74 -5.17 -10.17
CA GLY A 826 -21.42 -4.64 -10.47
C GLY A 826 -21.41 -3.14 -10.77
N GLU A 827 -20.27 -2.66 -11.24
CA GLU A 827 -19.99 -1.23 -11.47
C GLU A 827 -20.65 -0.64 -12.74
N GLY A 828 -21.60 -1.35 -13.37
CA GLY A 828 -22.10 -1.01 -14.70
C GLY A 828 -23.41 -0.22 -14.76
N GLY A 829 -24.03 0.05 -13.61
CA GLY A 829 -25.44 0.42 -13.53
C GLY A 829 -26.36 -0.78 -13.79
N GLU A 830 -27.67 -0.53 -13.72
CA GLU A 830 -28.68 -1.52 -14.06
C GLU A 830 -29.81 -0.86 -14.84
N ASP A 831 -30.38 -1.57 -15.82
CA ASP A 831 -31.50 -1.05 -16.60
C ASP A 831 -32.77 -0.98 -15.73
N PRO A 832 -33.43 0.18 -15.61
CA PRO A 832 -34.65 0.32 -14.82
C PRO A 832 -35.79 -0.62 -15.22
N VAL A 833 -35.81 -1.13 -16.46
CA VAL A 833 -36.81 -2.12 -16.89
C VAL A 833 -36.76 -3.43 -16.09
N ARG A 834 -35.64 -3.70 -15.41
CA ARG A 834 -35.47 -4.90 -14.57
C ARG A 834 -36.14 -4.75 -13.20
N TYR A 835 -36.37 -3.52 -12.72
CA TYR A 835 -36.92 -3.29 -11.39
C TYR A 835 -38.34 -3.85 -11.26
N GLY A 836 -38.65 -4.45 -10.10
CA GLY A 836 -39.93 -5.13 -9.87
C GLY A 836 -40.10 -6.48 -10.61
N THR A 837 -39.05 -6.98 -11.27
CA THR A 837 -39.05 -8.30 -11.94
C THR A 837 -38.03 -9.25 -11.30
N ASP A 838 -38.08 -10.54 -11.66
CA ASP A 838 -37.05 -11.52 -11.27
C ASP A 838 -35.68 -11.26 -11.88
N LYS A 839 -35.55 -10.27 -12.77
CA LYS A 839 -34.29 -9.84 -13.35
C LYS A 839 -33.55 -8.81 -12.50
N ALA A 840 -34.15 -8.19 -11.48
CA ALA A 840 -33.49 -7.16 -10.69
C ALA A 840 -32.34 -7.73 -9.84
N SER A 841 -31.18 -7.08 -9.82
CA SER A 841 -30.11 -7.50 -8.89
C SER A 841 -30.40 -7.00 -7.47
N LYS A 842 -30.33 -7.86 -6.45
CA LYS A 842 -30.62 -7.43 -5.06
C LYS A 842 -29.47 -6.66 -4.42
N ILE A 843 -28.25 -6.84 -4.91
CA ILE A 843 -27.08 -6.07 -4.50
C ILE A 843 -26.78 -5.05 -5.60
N LYS A 844 -26.63 -3.79 -5.21
CA LYS A 844 -26.36 -2.66 -6.07
C LYS A 844 -25.00 -2.09 -5.69
N GLN A 845 -24.05 -2.10 -6.61
CA GLN A 845 -22.68 -1.65 -6.34
C GLN A 845 -22.53 -0.14 -6.57
N ILE A 846 -21.74 0.51 -5.72
CA ILE A 846 -21.30 1.90 -5.81
C ILE A 846 -19.77 1.86 -5.94
N ALA A 847 -19.25 2.17 -7.12
CA ALA A 847 -17.82 2.19 -7.42
C ALA A 847 -17.36 3.60 -7.82
N SER A 848 -16.05 3.82 -7.90
CA SER A 848 -15.43 5.14 -8.14
C SER A 848 -16.00 5.94 -9.30
N GLY A 849 -16.30 5.30 -10.44
CA GLY A 849 -16.88 5.97 -11.61
C GLY A 849 -18.35 6.39 -11.48
N ARG A 850 -19.06 5.95 -10.44
CA ARG A 850 -20.51 6.19 -10.20
C ARG A 850 -21.42 5.91 -11.41
N PHE A 851 -20.99 5.01 -12.30
CA PHE A 851 -21.77 4.67 -13.49
C PHE A 851 -23.13 4.09 -13.13
N GLY A 852 -24.19 4.73 -13.64
CA GLY A 852 -25.58 4.31 -13.43
C GLY A 852 -26.09 4.41 -11.99
N VAL A 853 -25.35 5.09 -11.09
CA VAL A 853 -25.78 5.30 -9.71
C VAL A 853 -26.78 6.46 -9.68
N THR A 854 -28.05 6.12 -9.46
CA THR A 854 -29.17 7.07 -9.39
C THR A 854 -30.02 6.79 -8.15
N PRO A 855 -30.85 7.74 -7.67
CA PRO A 855 -31.75 7.47 -6.54
C PRO A 855 -32.63 6.23 -6.79
N GLN A 856 -33.19 6.07 -7.99
CA GLN A 856 -34.01 4.91 -8.35
C GLN A 856 -33.21 3.59 -8.30
N TYR A 857 -31.94 3.61 -8.71
CA TYR A 857 -31.04 2.45 -8.59
C TYR A 857 -30.78 2.06 -7.13
N LEU A 858 -30.56 3.05 -6.25
CA LEU A 858 -30.23 2.84 -4.84
C LEU A 858 -31.42 2.30 -4.02
N VAL A 859 -32.63 2.79 -4.26
CA VAL A 859 -33.84 2.34 -3.53
C VAL A 859 -34.32 0.95 -3.95
N ASN A 860 -33.82 0.40 -5.06
CA ASN A 860 -34.13 -0.95 -5.54
C ASN A 860 -33.05 -1.99 -5.13
N ALA A 861 -32.41 -1.78 -3.98
CA ALA A 861 -31.39 -2.66 -3.41
C ALA A 861 -31.84 -3.24 -2.06
N GLU A 862 -31.51 -4.50 -1.80
CA GLU A 862 -31.44 -5.06 -0.43
C GLU A 862 -30.06 -4.79 0.20
N VAL A 863 -29.02 -4.69 -0.62
CA VAL A 863 -27.64 -4.40 -0.18
C VAL A 863 -27.01 -3.37 -1.12
N LEU A 864 -26.48 -2.30 -0.55
CA LEU A 864 -25.67 -1.29 -1.23
C LEU A 864 -24.20 -1.58 -0.97
N GLN A 865 -23.46 -1.99 -2.00
CA GLN A 865 -22.04 -2.37 -1.85
C GLN A 865 -21.11 -1.25 -2.33
N ILE A 866 -20.42 -0.61 -1.40
CA ILE A 866 -19.29 0.29 -1.68
C ILE A 866 -18.10 -0.56 -2.11
N LYS A 867 -17.67 -0.40 -3.36
CA LYS A 867 -16.54 -1.14 -3.94
C LYS A 867 -15.26 -0.34 -3.80
N VAL A 868 -14.57 -0.50 -2.67
CA VAL A 868 -13.25 0.11 -2.46
C VAL A 868 -12.21 -0.54 -3.37
N ALA A 869 -12.20 -1.87 -3.46
CA ALA A 869 -11.25 -2.60 -4.30
C ALA A 869 -11.81 -3.94 -4.82
N GLN A 870 -11.07 -4.58 -5.72
CA GLN A 870 -11.33 -5.95 -6.19
C GLN A 870 -10.01 -6.74 -6.32
N GLY A 871 -10.05 -8.06 -6.06
CA GLY A 871 -8.84 -8.89 -6.00
C GLY A 871 -7.95 -8.88 -7.24
N ALA A 872 -8.52 -8.79 -8.45
CA ALA A 872 -7.75 -8.82 -9.70
C ALA A 872 -6.99 -7.53 -10.03
N LYS A 873 -7.28 -6.44 -9.32
CA LYS A 873 -6.66 -5.10 -9.51
C LYS A 873 -6.96 -4.16 -8.34
N PRO A 874 -6.49 -4.49 -7.14
CA PRO A 874 -6.61 -3.58 -6.02
C PRO A 874 -5.74 -2.33 -6.25
N GLY A 875 -6.19 -1.19 -5.70
CA GLY A 875 -5.57 0.12 -5.92
C GLY A 875 -5.80 0.72 -7.32
N GLU A 876 -6.71 0.16 -8.12
CA GLU A 876 -7.02 0.60 -9.47
C GLU A 876 -8.53 0.63 -9.76
N GLY A 877 -8.92 1.39 -10.78
CA GLY A 877 -10.31 1.53 -11.21
C GLY A 877 -10.84 0.40 -12.12
N GLY A 878 -12.17 0.36 -12.22
CA GLY A 878 -12.89 -0.42 -13.23
C GLY A 878 -12.42 -0.12 -14.66
N GLN A 879 -12.41 -1.12 -15.54
CA GLN A 879 -11.98 -0.95 -16.94
C GLN A 879 -12.99 -1.63 -17.85
N LEU A 880 -13.53 -0.87 -18.81
CA LEU A 880 -14.34 -1.38 -19.89
C LEU A 880 -13.78 -0.86 -21.23
N PRO A 881 -13.25 -1.76 -22.08
CA PRO A 881 -12.74 -1.37 -23.39
C PRO A 881 -13.81 -0.69 -24.26
N GLY A 882 -13.42 0.32 -25.04
CA GLY A 882 -14.36 1.18 -25.78
C GLY A 882 -15.22 0.42 -26.80
N HIS A 883 -14.68 -0.63 -27.42
CA HIS A 883 -15.42 -1.51 -28.33
C HIS A 883 -16.47 -2.39 -27.64
N LYS A 884 -16.56 -2.37 -26.30
CA LYS A 884 -17.66 -2.94 -25.51
C LYS A 884 -18.67 -1.88 -25.06
N VAL A 885 -18.45 -0.60 -25.35
CA VAL A 885 -19.36 0.49 -24.98
C VAL A 885 -20.28 0.77 -26.15
N ASN A 886 -21.26 -0.12 -26.35
CA ASN A 886 -22.34 0.09 -27.33
C ASN A 886 -23.38 1.10 -26.80
N GLU A 887 -24.42 1.40 -27.58
CA GLU A 887 -25.46 2.37 -27.23
C GLU A 887 -26.18 2.04 -25.91
N LEU A 888 -26.47 0.76 -25.66
CA LEU A 888 -27.09 0.32 -24.41
C LEU A 888 -26.20 0.65 -23.21
N ILE A 889 -24.92 0.25 -23.28
CA ILE A 889 -23.98 0.48 -22.17
C ILE A 889 -23.73 1.99 -21.98
N ALA A 890 -23.55 2.74 -23.07
CA ALA A 890 -23.38 4.18 -23.03
C ALA A 890 -24.57 4.88 -22.35
N ARG A 891 -25.81 4.50 -22.70
CA ARG A 891 -27.03 5.02 -22.08
C ARG A 891 -27.08 4.74 -20.57
N LEU A 892 -26.83 3.50 -20.16
CA LEU A 892 -26.91 3.10 -18.75
C LEU A 892 -25.83 3.78 -17.88
N ARG A 893 -24.69 4.11 -18.47
CA ARG A 893 -23.56 4.73 -17.79
C ARG A 893 -23.47 6.24 -17.95
N HIS A 894 -24.41 6.85 -18.68
CA HIS A 894 -24.35 8.27 -19.06
C HIS A 894 -23.02 8.63 -19.75
N ALA A 895 -22.56 7.77 -20.64
CA ALA A 895 -21.27 7.86 -21.33
C ALA A 895 -21.46 7.96 -22.85
N THR A 896 -20.34 8.12 -23.57
CA THR A 896 -20.32 8.19 -25.04
C THR A 896 -20.04 6.80 -25.65
N PRO A 897 -20.83 6.34 -26.65
CA PRO A 897 -20.55 5.09 -27.35
C PRO A 897 -19.14 5.03 -27.94
N GLY A 898 -18.51 3.85 -27.90
CA GLY A 898 -17.18 3.59 -28.46
C GLY A 898 -16.00 4.09 -27.62
N ILE A 899 -16.22 4.90 -26.59
CA ILE A 899 -15.16 5.44 -25.73
C ILE A 899 -14.88 4.49 -24.57
N GLY A 900 -13.61 4.16 -24.36
CA GLY A 900 -13.19 3.31 -23.24
C GLY A 900 -13.46 3.96 -21.88
N LEU A 901 -13.98 3.19 -20.93
CA LEU A 901 -14.29 3.65 -19.58
C LEU A 901 -13.27 3.08 -18.60
N ILE A 902 -12.29 3.92 -18.23
CA ILE A 902 -11.35 3.65 -17.14
C ILE A 902 -11.84 4.48 -15.95
N SER A 903 -12.35 3.83 -14.91
CA SER A 903 -12.79 4.55 -13.71
C SER A 903 -11.58 5.14 -12.97
N PRO A 904 -11.72 6.25 -12.23
CA PRO A 904 -10.68 6.69 -11.31
C PRO A 904 -10.30 5.56 -10.35
N PRO A 905 -9.04 5.41 -9.95
CA PRO A 905 -8.67 4.48 -8.89
C PRO A 905 -9.37 4.77 -7.56
N PRO A 906 -9.40 6.02 -7.04
CA PRO A 906 -10.09 6.30 -5.79
C PRO A 906 -11.57 6.61 -5.99
N HIS A 907 -12.34 6.48 -4.93
CA HIS A 907 -13.57 7.22 -4.78
C HIS A 907 -13.21 8.67 -4.40
N HIS A 908 -13.58 9.66 -5.23
CA HIS A 908 -13.28 11.07 -4.94
C HIS A 908 -14.04 11.66 -3.75
N ASP A 909 -14.99 10.90 -3.21
CA ASP A 909 -15.73 11.16 -1.96
C ASP A 909 -15.28 10.22 -0.82
N ILE A 910 -14.16 9.51 -0.96
CA ILE A 910 -13.55 8.69 0.10
C ILE A 910 -12.02 8.86 0.07
N TYR A 911 -11.51 9.81 0.84
CA TYR A 911 -10.07 10.04 1.03
C TYR A 911 -9.56 9.63 2.41
N SER A 912 -10.45 9.18 3.27
CA SER A 912 -10.20 8.77 4.65
C SER A 912 -11.37 7.93 5.18
N ILE A 913 -11.25 7.43 6.41
CA ILE A 913 -12.33 6.66 7.04
C ILE A 913 -13.57 7.51 7.34
N GLU A 914 -13.39 8.79 7.69
CA GLU A 914 -14.49 9.69 7.99
C GLU A 914 -15.31 9.96 6.72
N ASP A 915 -14.66 10.06 5.58
CA ASP A 915 -15.34 10.20 4.29
C ASP A 915 -16.10 8.91 3.93
N LEU A 916 -15.55 7.72 4.24
CA LEU A 916 -16.29 6.46 4.09
C LEU A 916 -17.53 6.44 5.01
N ALA A 917 -17.39 6.89 6.26
CA ALA A 917 -18.51 6.97 7.19
C ALA A 917 -19.60 7.91 6.67
N GLN A 918 -19.22 9.02 6.05
CA GLN A 918 -20.15 9.93 5.39
C GLN A 918 -20.88 9.26 4.23
N LEU A 919 -20.17 8.53 3.35
CA LEU A 919 -20.84 7.81 2.26
C LEU A 919 -21.78 6.72 2.78
N ILE A 920 -21.40 5.99 3.83
CA ILE A 920 -22.29 5.01 4.48
C ILE A 920 -23.54 5.70 5.00
N PHE A 921 -23.38 6.86 5.66
CA PHE A 921 -24.50 7.67 6.13
C PHE A 921 -25.42 8.07 4.98
N ASP A 922 -24.88 8.63 3.89
CA ASP A 922 -25.64 9.08 2.73
C ASP A 922 -26.45 7.94 2.09
N LEU A 923 -25.85 6.75 1.96
CA LEU A 923 -26.53 5.58 1.40
C LEU A 923 -27.69 5.12 2.29
N LYS A 924 -27.51 5.13 3.61
CA LYS A 924 -28.57 4.81 4.58
C LYS A 924 -29.67 5.87 4.61
N GLN A 925 -29.37 7.14 4.32
CA GLN A 925 -30.39 8.18 4.20
C GLN A 925 -31.26 8.00 2.94
N VAL A 926 -30.67 7.55 1.83
CA VAL A 926 -31.42 7.32 0.58
C VAL A 926 -32.24 6.02 0.65
N ASN A 927 -31.70 4.97 1.26
CA ASN A 927 -32.38 3.68 1.43
C ASN A 927 -32.15 3.13 2.85
N PRO A 928 -33.06 3.40 3.81
CA PRO A 928 -32.89 3.00 5.20
C PRO A 928 -33.06 1.49 5.44
N ASP A 929 -33.67 0.77 4.51
CA ASP A 929 -33.93 -0.68 4.63
C ASP A 929 -32.76 -1.53 4.08
N ALA A 930 -31.85 -0.94 3.31
CA ALA A 930 -30.73 -1.65 2.71
C ALA A 930 -29.53 -1.79 3.67
N LEU A 931 -28.89 -2.95 3.63
CA LEU A 931 -27.60 -3.15 4.28
C LEU A 931 -26.50 -2.45 3.47
N VAL A 932 -25.54 -1.82 4.15
CA VAL A 932 -24.35 -1.24 3.49
C VAL A 932 -23.17 -2.20 3.62
N SER A 933 -22.69 -2.68 2.47
CA SER A 933 -21.52 -3.54 2.33
C SER A 933 -20.30 -2.74 1.91
N VAL A 934 -19.12 -3.04 2.48
CA VAL A 934 -17.84 -2.49 2.02
C VAL A 934 -16.96 -3.62 1.51
N LYS A 935 -16.60 -3.56 0.23
CA LYS A 935 -15.76 -4.57 -0.42
C LYS A 935 -14.29 -4.18 -0.39
N LEU A 936 -13.52 -4.93 0.40
CA LEU A 936 -12.08 -4.83 0.61
C LEU A 936 -11.35 -5.98 -0.08
N VAL A 937 -10.03 -5.88 -0.20
CA VAL A 937 -9.18 -6.95 -0.73
C VAL A 937 -8.19 -7.40 0.35
N SER A 938 -7.98 -8.71 0.41
CA SER A 938 -7.04 -9.34 1.32
C SER A 938 -5.61 -8.83 1.10
N HIS A 939 -5.02 -8.25 2.14
CA HIS A 939 -3.63 -7.83 2.24
C HIS A 939 -3.29 -7.58 3.72
N ALA A 940 -2.02 -7.65 4.11
CA ALA A 940 -1.57 -7.28 5.45
C ALA A 940 -2.13 -5.91 5.87
N GLY A 941 -2.75 -5.86 7.06
CA GLY A 941 -3.39 -4.66 7.62
C GLY A 941 -4.90 -4.59 7.38
N VAL A 942 -5.49 -5.49 6.58
CA VAL A 942 -6.93 -5.48 6.27
C VAL A 942 -7.80 -5.64 7.53
N GLY A 943 -7.32 -6.32 8.57
CA GLY A 943 -8.12 -6.49 9.79
C GLY A 943 -8.30 -5.20 10.57
N THR A 944 -7.26 -4.36 10.57
CA THR A 944 -7.29 -3.02 11.14
C THR A 944 -8.27 -2.11 10.38
N ILE A 945 -8.24 -2.16 9.04
CA ILE A 945 -9.21 -1.46 8.19
C ILE A 945 -10.64 -1.95 8.44
N ALA A 946 -10.85 -3.27 8.55
CA ALA A 946 -12.15 -3.86 8.83
C ALA A 946 -12.75 -3.36 10.15
N ALA A 947 -11.93 -3.19 11.19
CA ALA A 947 -12.36 -2.59 12.45
C ALA A 947 -12.77 -1.11 12.29
N GLY A 948 -12.05 -0.34 11.46
CA GLY A 948 -12.44 1.04 11.10
C GLY A 948 -13.78 1.08 10.35
N VAL A 949 -13.95 0.21 9.35
CA VAL A 949 -15.18 0.09 8.55
C VAL A 949 -16.39 -0.27 9.42
N ALA A 950 -16.23 -1.17 10.39
CA ALA A 950 -17.29 -1.49 11.35
C ALA A 950 -17.67 -0.29 12.24
N LYS A 951 -16.70 0.53 12.66
CA LYS A 951 -16.96 1.77 13.42
C LYS A 951 -17.64 2.85 12.57
N ALA A 952 -17.38 2.86 11.26
CA ALA A 952 -18.03 3.76 10.30
C ALA A 952 -19.50 3.40 10.01
N GLY A 953 -20.00 2.29 10.56
CA GLY A 953 -21.41 1.92 10.50
C GLY A 953 -21.79 1.01 9.33
N ALA A 954 -20.82 0.34 8.70
CA ALA A 954 -21.11 -0.71 7.70
C ALA A 954 -21.81 -1.92 8.36
N ASP A 955 -22.68 -2.59 7.62
CA ASP A 955 -23.41 -3.78 8.10
C ASP A 955 -22.77 -5.08 7.60
N LEU A 956 -22.03 -5.01 6.49
CA LEU A 956 -21.35 -6.14 5.87
C LEU A 956 -19.96 -5.76 5.37
N ILE A 957 -18.97 -6.63 5.56
CA ILE A 957 -17.60 -6.44 5.04
C ILE A 957 -17.27 -7.65 4.16
N THR A 958 -16.90 -7.38 2.90
CA THR A 958 -16.44 -8.42 1.97
C THR A 958 -14.92 -8.41 1.91
N ILE A 959 -14.27 -9.53 2.20
CA ILE A 959 -12.83 -9.74 1.98
C ILE A 959 -12.64 -10.54 0.69
N SER A 960 -12.10 -9.89 -0.34
CA SER A 960 -11.80 -10.55 -1.63
C SER A 960 -10.38 -11.10 -1.69
N GLY A 961 -10.24 -12.34 -2.16
CA GLY A 961 -8.94 -12.92 -2.50
C GLY A 961 -8.36 -12.41 -3.82
N HIS A 962 -7.03 -12.47 -3.96
CA HIS A 962 -6.31 -12.12 -5.20
C HIS A 962 -6.78 -12.89 -6.44
N ASP A 963 -7.32 -14.09 -6.26
CA ASP A 963 -7.80 -15.01 -7.31
C ASP A 963 -9.21 -14.64 -7.83
N GLY A 964 -9.76 -13.48 -7.40
CA GLY A 964 -10.98 -12.92 -7.94
C GLY A 964 -10.92 -12.65 -9.45
N GLY A 965 -12.03 -12.87 -10.17
CA GLY A 965 -12.11 -12.67 -11.62
C GLY A 965 -12.22 -11.20 -12.05
N THR A 966 -11.91 -10.91 -13.32
CA THR A 966 -12.14 -9.59 -13.93
C THR A 966 -12.43 -9.69 -15.42
N GLY A 967 -13.24 -8.77 -15.95
CA GLY A 967 -13.48 -8.66 -17.40
C GLY A 967 -12.31 -8.04 -18.16
N ALA A 968 -11.57 -7.13 -17.52
CA ALA A 968 -10.38 -6.47 -18.05
C ALA A 968 -9.52 -5.91 -16.90
N SER A 969 -8.22 -6.24 -16.92
CA SER A 969 -7.23 -5.75 -15.96
C SER A 969 -5.83 -5.86 -16.54
N PRO A 970 -4.88 -4.99 -16.18
CA PRO A 970 -3.48 -5.22 -16.52
C PRO A 970 -2.99 -6.56 -15.95
N LEU A 971 -2.17 -7.29 -16.72
CA LEU A 971 -1.69 -8.61 -16.30
C LEU A 971 -0.88 -8.56 -15.01
N SER A 972 -0.09 -7.51 -14.80
CA SER A 972 0.70 -7.33 -13.58
C SER A 972 -0.18 -7.30 -12.33
N SER A 973 -1.36 -6.68 -12.41
CA SER A 973 -2.26 -6.55 -11.26
C SER A 973 -2.99 -7.84 -10.96
N ILE A 974 -3.38 -8.61 -11.98
CA ILE A 974 -3.95 -9.96 -11.79
C ILE A 974 -2.91 -10.84 -11.07
N ARG A 975 -1.63 -10.73 -11.45
CA ARG A 975 -0.58 -11.65 -11.03
C ARG A 975 0.13 -11.28 -9.75
N TYR A 976 0.16 -10.02 -9.35
CA TYR A 976 1.05 -9.56 -8.28
C TYR A 976 0.37 -8.72 -7.20
N ALA A 977 -0.94 -8.47 -7.28
CA ALA A 977 -1.62 -7.61 -6.31
C ALA A 977 -2.73 -8.37 -5.56
N GLY A 978 -2.86 -8.09 -4.26
CA GLY A 978 -3.72 -8.85 -3.37
C GLY A 978 -3.09 -10.15 -2.87
N THR A 979 -3.67 -10.71 -1.81
CA THR A 979 -3.22 -11.96 -1.18
C THR A 979 -4.36 -12.98 -1.11
N PRO A 980 -4.10 -14.27 -0.77
CA PRO A 980 -5.16 -15.25 -0.54
C PRO A 980 -6.17 -14.76 0.50
N TRP A 981 -7.45 -15.06 0.29
CA TRP A 981 -8.50 -14.62 1.22
C TRP A 981 -8.41 -15.35 2.55
N GLU A 982 -7.82 -16.54 2.60
CA GLU A 982 -7.62 -17.31 3.84
C GLU A 982 -6.88 -16.49 4.89
N ILE A 983 -5.90 -15.68 4.45
CA ILE A 983 -5.09 -14.83 5.30
C ILE A 983 -5.85 -13.55 5.71
N GLY A 984 -6.48 -12.85 4.76
CA GLY A 984 -7.18 -11.59 5.08
C GLY A 984 -8.49 -11.79 5.85
N LEU A 985 -9.21 -12.90 5.60
CA LEU A 985 -10.45 -13.23 6.28
C LEU A 985 -10.19 -13.55 7.75
N SER A 986 -9.16 -14.36 8.03
CA SER A 986 -8.74 -14.69 9.39
C SER A 986 -8.27 -13.44 10.13
N GLU A 987 -7.44 -12.60 9.51
CA GLU A 987 -6.99 -11.32 10.07
C GLU A 987 -8.18 -10.39 10.40
N ALA A 988 -9.13 -10.23 9.47
CA ALA A 988 -10.32 -9.41 9.68
C ALA A 988 -11.18 -9.93 10.84
N ARG A 989 -11.41 -11.24 10.92
CA ARG A 989 -12.12 -11.85 12.04
C ARG A 989 -11.39 -11.59 13.35
N GLN A 990 -10.10 -11.90 13.43
CA GLN A 990 -9.29 -11.76 14.65
C GLN A 990 -9.32 -10.32 15.15
N ALA A 991 -9.12 -9.34 14.26
CA ALA A 991 -9.16 -7.92 14.61
C ALA A 991 -10.53 -7.47 15.10
N LEU A 992 -11.62 -7.88 14.42
CA LEU A 992 -12.99 -7.53 14.84
C LEU A 992 -13.35 -8.15 16.20
N VAL A 993 -12.92 -9.38 16.47
CA VAL A 993 -13.12 -10.05 17.77
C VAL A 993 -12.33 -9.32 18.86
N ALA A 994 -11.04 -9.05 18.63
CA ALA A 994 -10.18 -8.35 19.58
C ALA A 994 -10.72 -6.95 19.96
N ASN A 995 -11.40 -6.28 19.02
CA ASN A 995 -12.00 -4.96 19.23
C ASN A 995 -13.46 -5.00 19.72
N LYS A 996 -14.06 -6.19 19.95
CA LYS A 996 -15.50 -6.35 20.28
C LYS A 996 -16.43 -5.68 19.26
N LEU A 997 -16.13 -5.87 17.98
CA LEU A 997 -16.90 -5.34 16.84
C LEU A 997 -17.46 -6.45 15.95
N ARG A 998 -17.08 -7.71 16.17
CA ARG A 998 -17.43 -8.83 15.28
C ARG A 998 -18.94 -9.09 15.19
N ASP A 999 -19.67 -8.79 16.25
CA ASP A 999 -21.13 -8.91 16.36
C ASP A 999 -21.90 -7.84 15.57
N ARG A 1000 -21.23 -6.77 15.13
CA ARG A 1000 -21.86 -5.64 14.42
C ARG A 1000 -21.92 -5.81 12.91
N VAL A 1001 -21.16 -6.76 12.36
CA VAL A 1001 -20.94 -6.88 10.91
C VAL A 1001 -21.05 -8.32 10.46
N ILE A 1002 -21.63 -8.53 9.29
CA ILE A 1002 -21.56 -9.80 8.56
C ILE A 1002 -20.23 -9.85 7.81
N LEU A 1003 -19.45 -10.91 7.97
CA LEU A 1003 -18.26 -11.13 7.13
C LEU A 1003 -18.60 -11.96 5.90
N GLN A 1004 -18.28 -11.42 4.73
CA GLN A 1004 -18.37 -12.12 3.46
C GLN A 1004 -16.97 -12.38 2.90
N THR A 1005 -16.79 -13.49 2.19
CA THR A 1005 -15.57 -13.72 1.40
C THR A 1005 -15.91 -14.10 -0.04
N ASP A 1006 -15.05 -13.68 -0.98
CA ASP A 1006 -15.03 -14.18 -2.35
C ASP A 1006 -13.57 -14.38 -2.83
N GLY A 1007 -13.40 -15.00 -3.99
CA GLY A 1007 -12.08 -15.36 -4.52
C GLY A 1007 -11.94 -16.87 -4.70
N GLY A 1008 -12.07 -17.31 -5.95
CA GLY A 1008 -11.84 -18.71 -6.34
C GLY A 1008 -12.69 -19.80 -5.64
N LEU A 1009 -13.78 -19.47 -4.94
CA LEU A 1009 -14.71 -20.45 -4.35
C LEU A 1009 -15.41 -21.26 -5.46
N LYS A 1010 -15.38 -22.59 -5.34
CA LYS A 1010 -15.84 -23.55 -6.36
C LYS A 1010 -16.78 -24.63 -5.80
N THR A 1011 -16.46 -25.17 -4.63
CA THR A 1011 -17.15 -26.35 -4.05
C THR A 1011 -17.70 -26.07 -2.66
N GLY A 1012 -18.53 -26.99 -2.15
CA GLY A 1012 -19.07 -26.90 -0.80
C GLY A 1012 -17.96 -26.96 0.27
N LEU A 1013 -16.84 -27.63 -0.02
CA LEU A 1013 -15.68 -27.65 0.85
C LEU A 1013 -15.04 -26.27 1.01
N ASP A 1014 -14.96 -25.48 -0.08
CA ASP A 1014 -14.46 -24.11 -0.02
C ASP A 1014 -15.35 -23.26 0.91
N VAL A 1015 -16.67 -23.41 0.83
CA VAL A 1015 -17.65 -22.71 1.70
C VAL A 1015 -17.45 -23.06 3.17
N VAL A 1016 -17.33 -24.36 3.47
CA VAL A 1016 -17.14 -24.84 4.86
C VAL A 1016 -15.82 -24.31 5.43
N LYS A 1017 -14.72 -24.39 4.67
CA LYS A 1017 -13.42 -23.84 5.12
C LYS A 1017 -13.47 -22.33 5.33
N ALA A 1018 -14.12 -21.59 4.43
CA ALA A 1018 -14.34 -20.16 4.61
C ALA A 1018 -15.18 -19.84 5.85
N ALA A 1019 -16.22 -20.64 6.14
CA ALA A 1019 -17.03 -20.49 7.34
C ALA A 1019 -16.20 -20.72 8.61
N LEU A 1020 -15.41 -21.79 8.66
CA LEU A 1020 -14.51 -22.11 9.77
C LEU A 1020 -13.49 -20.98 10.03
N LEU A 1021 -13.04 -20.30 8.99
CA LEU A 1021 -12.15 -19.12 9.10
C LEU A 1021 -12.87 -17.83 9.48
N GLY A 1022 -14.21 -17.76 9.37
CA GLY A 1022 -14.99 -16.65 9.90
C GLY A 1022 -16.08 -16.05 9.01
N ALA A 1023 -16.21 -16.49 7.76
CA ALA A 1023 -17.20 -15.97 6.83
C ALA A 1023 -18.62 -16.49 7.15
N GLU A 1024 -19.61 -15.66 6.89
CA GLU A 1024 -21.04 -15.94 7.07
C GLU A 1024 -21.83 -15.85 5.76
N SER A 1025 -21.25 -15.17 4.76
CA SER A 1025 -21.74 -15.02 3.38
C SER A 1025 -20.61 -15.30 2.38
N PHE A 1026 -20.95 -15.76 1.18
CA PHE A 1026 -20.00 -16.29 0.20
C PHE A 1026 -20.33 -15.79 -1.21
N GLY A 1027 -19.35 -15.16 -1.87
CA GLY A 1027 -19.49 -14.63 -3.22
C GLY A 1027 -18.92 -15.55 -4.30
N PHE A 1028 -19.67 -15.76 -5.38
CA PHE A 1028 -19.28 -16.63 -6.50
C PHE A 1028 -19.33 -15.89 -7.84
N GLY A 1029 -18.18 -15.73 -8.49
CA GLY A 1029 -18.10 -15.08 -9.82
C GLY A 1029 -17.89 -16.07 -10.95
N THR A 1030 -16.69 -16.62 -11.03
CA THR A 1030 -16.25 -17.46 -12.16
C THR A 1030 -17.06 -18.76 -12.31
N ALA A 1031 -17.35 -19.48 -11.23
CA ALA A 1031 -18.07 -20.76 -11.32
C ALA A 1031 -19.49 -20.60 -11.88
N PRO A 1032 -20.33 -19.64 -11.44
CA PRO A 1032 -21.59 -19.33 -12.09
C PRO A 1032 -21.46 -18.92 -13.57
N MET A 1033 -20.41 -18.19 -13.94
CA MET A 1033 -20.15 -17.88 -15.36
C MET A 1033 -19.84 -19.13 -16.19
N ILE A 1034 -19.10 -20.09 -15.63
CA ILE A 1034 -18.84 -21.38 -16.28
C ILE A 1034 -20.13 -22.19 -16.40
N ALA A 1035 -20.99 -22.15 -15.38
CA ALA A 1035 -22.31 -22.78 -15.42
C ALA A 1035 -23.18 -22.21 -16.56
N LEU A 1036 -23.07 -20.92 -16.86
CA LEU A 1036 -23.71 -20.27 -18.01
C LEU A 1036 -23.05 -20.56 -19.37
N GLY A 1037 -21.91 -21.26 -19.39
CA GLY A 1037 -21.23 -21.68 -20.62
C GLY A 1037 -19.87 -21.02 -20.89
N CYS A 1038 -19.26 -20.31 -19.93
CA CYS A 1038 -17.89 -19.83 -20.09
C CYS A 1038 -16.90 -21.01 -20.26
N LYS A 1039 -16.01 -20.92 -21.25
CA LYS A 1039 -14.93 -21.91 -21.50
C LYS A 1039 -13.56 -21.48 -20.95
N TYR A 1040 -13.53 -20.44 -20.12
CA TYR A 1040 -12.32 -19.91 -19.48
C TYR A 1040 -11.16 -19.54 -20.44
N LEU A 1041 -11.50 -19.02 -21.63
CA LEU A 1041 -10.51 -18.69 -22.69
C LEU A 1041 -9.67 -17.43 -22.42
N ARG A 1042 -10.01 -16.64 -21.37
CA ARG A 1042 -9.32 -15.40 -20.98
C ARG A 1042 -9.27 -14.31 -22.07
N ILE A 1043 -10.34 -14.20 -22.85
CA ILE A 1043 -10.52 -13.21 -23.94
C ILE A 1043 -11.64 -12.20 -23.67
N CYS A 1044 -12.05 -12.03 -22.40
CA CYS A 1044 -13.23 -11.23 -22.02
C CYS A 1044 -13.09 -9.74 -22.41
N HIS A 1045 -11.85 -9.24 -22.37
CA HIS A 1045 -11.49 -7.86 -22.71
C HIS A 1045 -11.49 -7.61 -24.24
N LEU A 1046 -11.44 -8.65 -25.06
CA LEU A 1046 -11.36 -8.54 -26.53
C LEU A 1046 -12.73 -8.42 -27.21
N ASN A 1047 -13.84 -8.54 -26.47
CA ASN A 1047 -15.20 -8.56 -26.99
C ASN A 1047 -15.54 -9.72 -27.95
N ASN A 1048 -14.68 -10.73 -28.06
CA ASN A 1048 -14.84 -11.86 -28.97
C ASN A 1048 -15.16 -13.18 -28.23
N CYS A 1049 -15.95 -13.09 -27.16
CA CYS A 1049 -16.30 -14.26 -26.35
C CYS A 1049 -17.03 -15.32 -27.19
N ALA A 1050 -16.39 -16.48 -27.34
CA ALA A 1050 -16.89 -17.58 -28.19
C ALA A 1050 -18.20 -18.23 -27.71
N THR A 1051 -18.72 -17.86 -26.54
CA THR A 1051 -19.95 -18.41 -25.96
C THR A 1051 -20.98 -17.33 -25.59
N GLY A 1052 -20.80 -16.10 -26.07
CA GLY A 1052 -21.77 -15.02 -25.85
C GLY A 1052 -21.88 -14.52 -24.40
N VAL A 1053 -21.01 -14.96 -23.47
CA VAL A 1053 -21.07 -14.60 -22.05
C VAL A 1053 -20.46 -13.22 -21.77
N ALA A 1054 -19.23 -12.97 -22.23
CA ALA A 1054 -18.46 -11.76 -21.89
C ALA A 1054 -18.23 -10.86 -23.12
N THR A 1055 -19.30 -10.57 -23.86
CA THR A 1055 -19.26 -9.77 -25.10
C THR A 1055 -20.52 -8.90 -25.23
N GLN A 1056 -20.36 -7.75 -25.89
CA GLN A 1056 -21.45 -6.88 -26.34
C GLN A 1056 -21.72 -7.01 -27.85
N ASP A 1057 -20.96 -7.85 -28.55
CA ASP A 1057 -21.20 -8.19 -29.96
C ASP A 1057 -22.51 -8.97 -30.08
N GLU A 1058 -23.47 -8.40 -30.81
CA GLU A 1058 -24.81 -8.96 -30.96
C GLU A 1058 -24.81 -10.28 -31.73
N ARG A 1059 -23.93 -10.47 -32.73
CA ARG A 1059 -23.80 -11.74 -33.46
C ARG A 1059 -23.32 -12.84 -32.52
N LEU A 1060 -22.32 -12.56 -31.69
CA LEU A 1060 -21.81 -13.55 -30.75
C LEU A 1060 -22.81 -13.89 -29.64
N ARG A 1061 -23.54 -12.88 -29.14
CA ARG A 1061 -24.62 -13.08 -28.16
C ARG A 1061 -25.74 -13.94 -28.74
N SER A 1062 -26.31 -13.55 -29.87
CA SER A 1062 -27.45 -14.23 -30.50
C SER A 1062 -27.12 -15.64 -31.00
N ALA A 1063 -25.93 -15.85 -31.57
CA ALA A 1063 -25.55 -17.14 -32.15
C ALA A 1063 -24.97 -18.14 -31.14
N HIS A 1064 -24.44 -17.69 -30.00
CA HIS A 1064 -23.63 -18.56 -29.12
C HIS A 1064 -24.00 -18.54 -27.64
N PHE A 1065 -24.78 -17.58 -27.15
CA PHE A 1065 -25.22 -17.60 -25.76
C PHE A 1065 -26.30 -18.68 -25.56
N THR A 1066 -26.01 -19.66 -24.70
CA THR A 1066 -26.90 -20.80 -24.39
C THR A 1066 -27.05 -21.02 -22.88
N GLY A 1067 -26.73 -19.98 -22.09
CA GLY A 1067 -26.83 -19.99 -20.64
C GLY A 1067 -28.30 -19.84 -20.20
N LEU A 1068 -28.76 -20.75 -19.35
CA LEU A 1068 -30.11 -20.75 -18.79
C LEU A 1068 -30.02 -20.52 -17.27
N PRO A 1069 -30.94 -19.74 -16.65
CA PRO A 1069 -30.99 -19.55 -15.20
C PRO A 1069 -30.93 -20.88 -14.42
N GLU A 1070 -31.62 -21.91 -14.92
CA GLU A 1070 -31.74 -23.23 -14.30
C GLU A 1070 -30.37 -23.92 -14.11
N LYS A 1071 -29.37 -23.62 -14.95
CA LYS A 1071 -28.00 -24.14 -14.77
C LYS A 1071 -27.32 -23.53 -13.56
N VAL A 1072 -27.53 -22.24 -13.33
CA VAL A 1072 -27.02 -21.54 -12.14
C VAL A 1072 -27.79 -21.99 -10.90
N GLU A 1073 -29.10 -22.23 -11.04
CA GLU A 1073 -29.90 -22.80 -9.95
C GLU A 1073 -29.39 -24.19 -9.55
N ASN A 1074 -29.11 -25.05 -10.53
CA ASN A 1074 -28.49 -26.35 -10.31
C ASN A 1074 -27.14 -26.24 -9.61
N PHE A 1075 -26.28 -25.29 -10.02
CA PHE A 1075 -25.00 -25.04 -9.35
C PHE A 1075 -25.18 -24.78 -7.85
N PHE A 1076 -26.01 -23.80 -7.47
CA PHE A 1076 -26.19 -23.44 -6.06
C PHE A 1076 -26.93 -24.51 -5.25
N ARG A 1077 -27.87 -25.23 -5.86
CA ARG A 1077 -28.55 -26.37 -5.22
C ARG A 1077 -27.56 -27.49 -4.89
N LEU A 1078 -26.76 -27.92 -5.88
CA LEU A 1078 -25.77 -28.99 -5.72
C LEU A 1078 -24.66 -28.59 -4.74
N LEU A 1079 -24.19 -27.35 -4.82
CA LEU A 1079 -23.26 -26.75 -3.86
C LEU A 1079 -23.81 -26.80 -2.43
N SER A 1080 -25.07 -26.40 -2.24
CA SER A 1080 -25.72 -26.42 -0.92
C SER A 1080 -25.85 -27.84 -0.37
N GLU A 1081 -26.20 -28.82 -1.20
CA GLU A 1081 -26.25 -30.22 -0.77
C GLU A 1081 -24.87 -30.77 -0.37
N GLU A 1082 -23.80 -30.35 -1.06
CA GLU A 1082 -22.43 -30.68 -0.64
C GLU A 1082 -22.08 -30.06 0.72
N VAL A 1083 -22.43 -28.78 0.94
CA VAL A 1083 -22.26 -28.11 2.24
C VAL A 1083 -23.00 -28.86 3.35
N ARG A 1084 -24.26 -29.26 3.12
CA ARG A 1084 -25.04 -30.06 4.09
C ARG A 1084 -24.35 -31.38 4.43
N GLY A 1085 -23.75 -32.03 3.43
CA GLY A 1085 -22.95 -33.24 3.62
C GLY A 1085 -21.78 -33.04 4.58
N TYR A 1086 -21.01 -31.97 4.42
CA TYR A 1086 -19.89 -31.65 5.33
C TYR A 1086 -20.37 -31.22 6.72
N LEU A 1087 -21.46 -30.46 6.83
CA LEU A 1087 -22.05 -30.09 8.12
C LEU A 1087 -22.49 -31.34 8.89
N ALA A 1088 -23.17 -32.26 8.21
CA ALA A 1088 -23.53 -33.57 8.77
C ALA A 1088 -22.29 -34.32 9.25
N GLN A 1089 -21.22 -34.39 8.44
CA GLN A 1089 -19.96 -35.04 8.81
C GLN A 1089 -19.28 -34.41 10.04
N LEU A 1090 -19.39 -33.09 10.19
CA LEU A 1090 -18.85 -32.33 11.32
C LEU A 1090 -19.76 -32.37 12.57
N GLY A 1091 -20.93 -33.00 12.48
CA GLY A 1091 -21.91 -33.03 13.57
C GLY A 1091 -22.65 -31.70 13.80
N ALA A 1092 -22.66 -30.79 12.82
CA ALA A 1092 -23.27 -29.46 12.91
C ALA A 1092 -24.63 -29.41 12.22
N ARG A 1093 -25.63 -28.76 12.83
CA ARG A 1093 -26.98 -28.63 12.27
C ARG A 1093 -27.11 -27.43 11.33
N SER A 1094 -26.22 -26.46 11.44
CA SER A 1094 -26.21 -25.28 10.59
C SER A 1094 -24.80 -24.76 10.35
N LEU A 1095 -24.63 -23.98 9.27
CA LEU A 1095 -23.39 -23.29 8.96
C LEU A 1095 -23.00 -22.31 10.07
N GLY A 1096 -23.99 -21.70 10.73
CA GLY A 1096 -23.77 -20.79 11.85
C GLY A 1096 -23.06 -21.43 13.05
N GLU A 1097 -23.24 -22.73 13.28
CA GLU A 1097 -22.59 -23.46 14.39
C GLU A 1097 -21.08 -23.65 14.18
N ILE A 1098 -20.62 -23.57 12.92
CA ILE A 1098 -19.20 -23.76 12.57
C ILE A 1098 -18.47 -22.44 12.27
N VAL A 1099 -19.17 -21.30 12.18
CA VAL A 1099 -18.53 -20.02 11.84
C VAL A 1099 -17.43 -19.69 12.86
N GLY A 1100 -16.19 -19.57 12.40
CA GLY A 1100 -15.04 -19.27 13.24
C GLY A 1100 -14.50 -20.44 14.09
N ARG A 1101 -15.00 -21.67 13.91
CA ARG A 1101 -14.52 -22.88 14.60
C ARG A 1101 -13.24 -23.44 13.97
N VAL A 1102 -12.18 -22.64 14.00
CA VAL A 1102 -10.85 -23.01 13.44
C VAL A 1102 -10.26 -24.28 14.07
N ASP A 1103 -10.74 -24.68 15.25
CA ASP A 1103 -10.38 -25.93 15.92
C ASP A 1103 -10.84 -27.19 15.15
N LEU A 1104 -11.77 -27.05 14.20
CA LEU A 1104 -12.19 -28.12 13.28
C LEU A 1104 -11.35 -28.16 11.99
N LEU A 1105 -10.28 -27.36 11.91
CA LEU A 1105 -9.28 -27.42 10.85
C LEU A 1105 -7.98 -27.99 11.39
N GLU A 1106 -7.31 -28.79 10.56
CA GLU A 1106 -5.93 -29.23 10.81
C GLU A 1106 -5.10 -28.99 9.56
N GLN A 1107 -3.89 -28.45 9.73
CA GLN A 1107 -2.94 -28.35 8.64
C GLN A 1107 -2.41 -29.75 8.31
N ILE A 1108 -2.40 -30.09 7.02
CA ILE A 1108 -1.80 -31.32 6.52
C ILE A 1108 -0.44 -31.04 5.89
N ASP A 1109 0.49 -31.94 6.12
CA ASP A 1109 1.82 -31.87 5.50
C ASP A 1109 1.72 -32.22 4.02
N ARG A 1110 1.86 -31.21 3.16
CA ARG A 1110 2.12 -31.37 1.72
C ARG A 1110 3.24 -30.43 1.34
N GLU A 1111 4.33 -30.99 0.82
CA GLU A 1111 5.52 -30.22 0.46
C GLU A 1111 5.32 -29.52 -0.89
N GLY A 1112 5.74 -28.26 -0.97
CA GLY A 1112 5.98 -27.57 -2.24
C GLY A 1112 7.23 -28.12 -2.92
N ALA A 1113 7.62 -27.52 -4.06
CA ALA A 1113 8.89 -27.85 -4.70
C ALA A 1113 10.06 -27.75 -3.69
N HIS A 1114 11.00 -28.70 -3.73
CA HIS A 1114 12.21 -28.74 -2.90
C HIS A 1114 11.96 -28.63 -1.39
N GLY A 1115 10.91 -29.30 -0.88
CA GLY A 1115 10.66 -29.44 0.56
C GLY A 1115 10.11 -28.20 1.25
N ARG A 1116 9.64 -27.19 0.50
CA ARG A 1116 9.04 -25.96 1.05
C ARG A 1116 7.81 -26.28 1.91
N ARG A 1117 7.75 -25.64 3.08
CA ARG A 1117 6.62 -25.72 4.01
C ARG A 1117 6.14 -24.32 4.35
N VAL A 1118 4.84 -24.18 4.48
CA VAL A 1118 4.20 -22.96 4.97
C VAL A 1118 3.68 -23.19 6.38
N ASP A 1119 3.65 -22.14 7.18
CA ASP A 1119 3.01 -22.12 8.49
C ASP A 1119 1.63 -21.46 8.38
N LEU A 1120 0.56 -22.24 8.64
CA LEU A 1120 -0.82 -21.75 8.63
C LEU A 1120 -1.41 -21.59 10.04
N ALA A 1121 -0.57 -21.59 11.08
CA ALA A 1121 -1.00 -21.31 12.45
C ALA A 1121 -1.47 -19.85 12.67
N PRO A 1122 -0.84 -18.81 12.07
CA PRO A 1122 -1.34 -17.43 12.14
C PRO A 1122 -2.72 -17.27 11.50
#